data_AF-A0A2G6EHE4-F1
#
_entry.id   AF-A0A2G6EHE4-F1
#
_cell.length_a   1.000
_cell.length_b   1.000
_cell.length_c   1.000
_cell.angle_alpha   90.00
_cell.angle_beta   90.00
_cell.angle_gamma   90.00
#
_symmetry.space_group_name_H-M   'P 1'
#
loop_
_entity.id
_entity.type
_entity.pdbx_description
1 polymer ?
#
loop_
_entity_poly.entity_id
_entity_poly.type
_entity_poly.pdbx_seq_one_letter_code
_entity_poly.pdbx_strand_id
1 'polypeptide(L)'
;MSIFRPCRHAGARKPASSTSLRTLLLALPLALTSVTAVAESPVPEHLWSELTLADARHFLHRTGFGASADELRALVGQSRRHAIDQLIDDLTEQPLQPYLPIVDEPAPRSFAIDSLPTKPRQAFRAARQQELDDLRLWWVREMLMTDSPQTERLVLFWHDHFASAIDDLEDRGFLLARQNRVFREHVGSNWRDFLKAMIREPALLDYLDNDTSYAEAPNENLARELLELFTLGEGNYPESVVRQAALALTGYSLNTHRDYRFVFDRRLRHDGETELFGVTAVHDGDALIDRILAQPKAARHLTERYWRAFVSETNIDDAAIDDIAAAFRDSDYDLPTLYRAIFESEAFWDPANRASIVKSPAQLFIGLARSLDYPKHEWKLIPAMMAATGMQLFNPPNVAGWKEGEPWLRADRLIQRQHGVRLLLAADGNADTADDDLMLAEGDANMMMTESTDNGMMMAEGTDGGMMMAAGADTAMMSPSAAGSDSNETIISLELAGDAWQGDPRYTVSLRDDSGKPLWQSAAADVTWAIDGSTLGQSMFEEDLWQRVEFTVPAVLADKGRELQVSFVNDLADERGDRNFYVRKVRFGQQELALEDASQVDDCEGRSVTGQLYCNGTLSLPIAASERAVSTLPTGPDTEPSASAIRPYDEPDTTPGEEQLRLLVENLRAGDTELYNLVVDLHMIQGRPVMQVVSNQCWPDCMRRWPLCSGRDEQERDLRILRLDLGSDSPDSSMAFVCPLEAFDAATGGNWIPELLARLPAALDHALAVASDDDFAEIHAFWQKAIADSPATGDTPLVLVKEPDDDAEGFYTIEPPPITYPTPSALSTRLDELDSGFLELLAPGVELSSEDILSESPSENPSERQSEGPSENSPQSPTPTSKTQRELERLTAQAWFQLL
;
A
#
# COMPACT_ATOMS: atom_id res chain seq x y z
N MET A 1 24.80 -59.85 -35.68
CA MET A 1 26.28 -59.90 -35.84
C MET A 1 26.84 -58.85 -34.88
N SER A 2 27.71 -59.07 -33.91
CA SER A 2 28.39 -60.24 -33.36
C SER A 2 28.91 -59.80 -31.96
N ILE A 3 28.68 -60.58 -30.89
CA ILE A 3 29.69 -61.32 -30.09
C ILE A 3 30.71 -60.37 -29.39
N PHE A 4 30.74 -60.22 -28.05
CA PHE A 4 31.46 -61.13 -27.13
C PHE A 4 31.02 -61.02 -25.66
N ARG A 5 31.25 -62.14 -24.96
CA ARG A 5 30.82 -62.57 -23.61
C ARG A 5 32.12 -62.79 -22.75
N PRO A 6 32.12 -63.41 -21.55
CA PRO A 6 32.30 -62.80 -20.21
C PRO A 6 33.44 -63.42 -19.33
N CYS A 7 33.37 -63.24 -17.99
CA CYS A 7 34.04 -63.94 -16.84
C CYS A 7 35.46 -63.45 -16.46
N ARG A 8 35.96 -63.44 -15.19
CA ARG A 8 35.68 -64.09 -13.87
C ARG A 8 36.63 -63.42 -12.83
N HIS A 9 36.37 -63.28 -11.52
CA HIS A 9 36.37 -64.25 -10.39
C HIS A 9 35.86 -63.51 -9.13
N ALA A 10 34.94 -63.99 -8.29
CA ALA A 10 34.85 -65.20 -7.44
C ALA A 10 35.49 -65.06 -6.04
N GLY A 11 34.64 -65.16 -5.00
CA GLY A 11 35.04 -65.35 -3.59
C GLY A 11 33.83 -65.46 -2.66
N ALA A 12 33.24 -66.65 -2.54
CA ALA A 12 32.12 -67.00 -1.66
C ALA A 12 32.57 -67.98 -0.55
N ARG A 13 31.93 -67.95 0.63
CA ARG A 13 31.74 -69.13 1.50
C ARG A 13 30.36 -69.11 2.17
N LYS A 14 29.83 -70.32 2.36
CA LYS A 14 28.42 -70.75 2.52
C LYS A 14 28.13 -71.26 3.97
N PRO A 15 26.86 -71.62 4.28
CA PRO A 15 26.27 -71.73 5.63
C PRO A 15 26.26 -73.16 6.20
N ALA A 16 25.74 -73.32 7.42
CA ALA A 16 25.32 -74.61 7.98
C ALA A 16 24.00 -74.50 8.76
N SER A 17 23.10 -75.43 8.49
CA SER A 17 21.85 -75.73 9.21
C SER A 17 22.06 -76.87 10.20
N SER A 18 21.32 -76.92 11.32
CA SER A 18 20.77 -78.18 11.87
C SER A 18 19.79 -77.94 13.02
N THR A 19 18.85 -78.88 13.09
CA THR A 19 17.66 -79.07 13.92
C THR A 19 18.00 -79.58 15.34
N SER A 20 17.22 -79.22 16.39
CA SER A 20 16.68 -80.14 17.43
C SER A 20 16.03 -79.42 18.62
N LEU A 21 14.86 -79.96 19.03
CA LEU A 21 13.99 -79.65 20.17
C LEU A 21 14.65 -79.72 21.57
N ARG A 22 14.05 -78.97 22.53
CA ARG A 22 13.76 -79.23 23.98
C ARG A 22 13.90 -77.90 24.78
N THR A 23 13.04 -77.40 25.68
CA THR A 23 11.85 -77.84 26.43
C THR A 23 11.34 -76.60 27.22
N LEU A 24 10.00 -76.42 27.37
CA LEU A 24 9.25 -75.60 28.39
C LEU A 24 9.58 -74.08 28.51
N LEU A 25 8.63 -73.14 28.52
CA LEU A 25 7.49 -73.03 29.43
C LEU A 25 6.48 -71.98 28.89
N LEU A 26 5.20 -72.21 29.13
CA LEU A 26 4.09 -71.29 28.86
C LEU A 26 4.28 -69.92 29.55
N ALA A 27 4.15 -68.84 28.78
CA ALA A 27 3.55 -67.59 29.22
C ALA A 27 3.13 -66.77 27.98
N LEU A 28 1.87 -66.90 27.57
CA LEU A 28 1.22 -65.92 26.69
C LEU A 28 0.74 -64.75 27.58
N PRO A 29 1.14 -63.50 27.34
CA PRO A 29 0.23 -62.38 27.53
C PRO A 29 -0.50 -62.18 26.21
N LEU A 30 -1.83 -62.33 26.23
CA LEU A 30 -2.68 -61.67 25.25
C LEU A 30 -2.37 -60.17 25.34
N ALA A 31 -1.65 -59.62 24.37
CA ALA A 31 -1.73 -58.20 24.10
C ALA A 31 -3.10 -57.96 23.45
N LEU A 32 -4.09 -57.67 24.30
CA LEU A 32 -5.28 -56.95 23.87
C LEU A 32 -4.81 -55.60 23.31
N THR A 33 -4.67 -55.52 21.99
CA THR A 33 -4.74 -54.23 21.31
C THR A 33 -6.18 -53.77 21.45
N SER A 34 -6.48 -53.08 22.55
CA SER A 34 -7.63 -52.20 22.61
C SER A 34 -7.40 -51.12 21.56
N VAL A 35 -7.94 -51.36 20.36
CA VAL A 35 -8.30 -50.28 19.45
C VAL A 35 -9.34 -49.48 20.21
N THR A 36 -8.91 -48.43 20.90
CA THR A 36 -9.81 -47.36 21.28
C THR A 36 -10.28 -46.75 19.97
N ALA A 37 -11.41 -47.22 19.47
CA ALA A 37 -12.21 -46.41 18.57
C ALA A 37 -12.44 -45.11 19.32
N VAL A 38 -11.85 -44.02 18.85
CA VAL A 38 -12.29 -42.68 19.22
C VAL A 38 -13.73 -42.65 18.71
N ALA A 39 -14.68 -42.86 19.61
CA ALA A 39 -16.07 -42.64 19.29
C ALA A 39 -16.17 -41.14 19.00
N GLU A 40 -16.39 -40.75 17.74
CA GLU A 40 -16.87 -39.42 17.44
C GLU A 40 -18.07 -39.18 18.35
N SER A 41 -17.96 -38.15 19.19
CA SER A 41 -19.09 -37.70 20.01
C SER A 41 -20.28 -37.50 19.06
N PRO A 42 -21.46 -38.06 19.37
CA PRO A 42 -22.61 -37.89 18.51
C PRO A 42 -22.87 -36.40 18.31
N VAL A 43 -23.04 -35.99 17.05
CA VAL A 43 -23.34 -34.60 16.66
C VAL A 43 -24.53 -34.10 17.49
N PRO A 44 -24.40 -32.97 18.21
CA PRO A 44 -25.46 -32.41 19.05
C PRO A 44 -26.82 -32.34 18.36
N GLU A 45 -27.89 -32.68 19.08
CA GLU A 45 -29.26 -32.78 18.52
C GLU A 45 -29.71 -31.46 17.86
N HIS A 46 -29.32 -30.31 18.44
CA HIS A 46 -29.71 -29.01 17.91
C HIS A 46 -29.15 -28.71 16.51
N LEU A 47 -28.07 -29.39 16.08
CA LEU A 47 -27.48 -29.18 14.75
C LEU A 47 -28.28 -29.84 13.63
N TRP A 48 -29.11 -30.82 13.97
CA TRP A 48 -30.06 -31.45 13.04
C TRP A 48 -31.36 -30.66 12.89
N SER A 49 -31.54 -29.58 13.66
CA SER A 49 -32.70 -28.69 13.52
C SER A 49 -32.68 -27.97 12.18
N GLU A 50 -33.83 -27.94 11.51
CA GLU A 50 -34.01 -27.20 10.27
C GLU A 50 -33.95 -25.67 10.52
N LEU A 51 -33.29 -24.96 9.62
CA LEU A 51 -33.17 -23.51 9.65
C LEU A 51 -34.53 -22.87 9.31
N THR A 52 -35.04 -22.07 10.25
CA THR A 52 -36.11 -21.12 9.95
C THR A 52 -35.56 -19.92 9.19
N LEU A 53 -36.44 -19.08 8.62
CA LEU A 53 -36.02 -17.82 8.00
C LEU A 53 -35.23 -16.91 8.97
N ALA A 54 -35.58 -16.94 10.25
CA ALA A 54 -34.88 -16.17 11.27
C ALA A 54 -33.50 -16.76 11.58
N ASP A 55 -33.35 -18.08 11.56
CA ASP A 55 -32.06 -18.76 11.70
C ASP A 55 -31.15 -18.47 10.50
N ALA A 56 -31.66 -18.63 9.27
CA ALA A 56 -30.91 -18.36 8.05
C ALA A 56 -30.41 -16.90 7.99
N ARG A 57 -31.26 -15.94 8.38
CA ARG A 57 -30.88 -14.52 8.47
C ARG A 57 -29.80 -14.29 9.51
N HIS A 58 -29.97 -14.84 10.71
CA HIS A 58 -28.96 -14.72 11.78
C HIS A 58 -27.63 -15.29 11.31
N PHE A 59 -27.65 -16.51 10.76
CA PHE A 59 -26.46 -17.19 10.26
C PHE A 59 -25.72 -16.35 9.22
N LEU A 60 -26.35 -15.98 8.10
CA LEU A 60 -25.68 -15.23 7.02
C LEU A 60 -25.27 -13.81 7.43
N HIS A 61 -26.01 -13.16 8.33
CA HIS A 61 -25.61 -11.86 8.87
C HIS A 61 -24.38 -11.95 9.79
N ARG A 62 -24.19 -13.07 10.48
CA ARG A 62 -23.03 -13.29 11.35
C ARG A 62 -21.82 -13.71 10.55
N THR A 63 -22.00 -14.64 9.61
CA THR A 63 -20.90 -15.31 8.93
C THR A 63 -20.44 -14.60 7.66
N GLY A 64 -21.28 -13.77 7.03
CA GLY A 64 -20.95 -12.98 5.84
C GLY A 64 -21.36 -11.51 5.97
N PHE A 65 -21.83 -10.92 4.87
CA PHE A 65 -22.32 -9.54 4.80
C PHE A 65 -23.78 -9.48 4.33
N GLY A 66 -24.73 -9.81 5.21
CA GLY A 66 -26.14 -9.84 4.83
C GLY A 66 -26.44 -10.86 3.72
N ALA A 67 -27.69 -10.91 3.26
CA ALA A 67 -28.09 -11.87 2.23
C ALA A 67 -29.31 -11.40 1.44
N SER A 68 -29.36 -11.77 0.15
CA SER A 68 -30.52 -11.57 -0.70
C SER A 68 -31.69 -12.46 -0.28
N ALA A 69 -32.89 -12.16 -0.79
CA ALA A 69 -34.06 -12.98 -0.50
C ALA A 69 -33.94 -14.40 -1.08
N ASP A 70 -33.17 -14.61 -2.14
CA ASP A 70 -32.93 -15.92 -2.75
C ASP A 70 -31.94 -16.75 -1.91
N GLU A 71 -30.84 -16.14 -1.47
CA GLU A 71 -29.84 -16.78 -0.57
C GLU A 71 -30.51 -17.25 0.73
N LEU A 72 -31.34 -16.41 1.35
CA LEU A 72 -32.09 -16.79 2.55
C LEU A 72 -33.04 -17.96 2.29
N ARG A 73 -33.74 -17.98 1.15
CA ARG A 73 -34.67 -19.05 0.79
C ARG A 73 -33.96 -20.38 0.52
N ALA A 74 -32.73 -20.34 0.00
CA ALA A 74 -31.94 -21.52 -0.26
C ALA A 74 -31.56 -22.29 1.02
N LEU A 75 -31.34 -21.58 2.15
CA LEU A 75 -30.99 -22.18 3.44
C LEU A 75 -32.18 -22.67 4.26
N VAL A 76 -33.37 -22.08 4.08
CA VAL A 76 -34.55 -22.46 4.87
C VAL A 76 -34.91 -23.93 4.64
N GLY A 77 -35.08 -24.68 5.73
CA GLY A 77 -35.36 -26.13 5.69
C GLY A 77 -34.13 -27.02 5.63
N GLN A 78 -32.93 -26.47 5.42
CA GLN A 78 -31.69 -27.22 5.62
C GLN A 78 -31.38 -27.37 7.11
N SER A 79 -30.69 -28.44 7.52
CA SER A 79 -30.19 -28.57 8.89
C SER A 79 -29.08 -27.55 9.16
N ARG A 80 -28.97 -27.03 10.39
CA ARG A 80 -27.85 -26.16 10.80
C ARG A 80 -26.48 -26.76 10.47
N ARG A 81 -26.30 -28.07 10.70
CA ARG A 81 -25.05 -28.77 10.38
C ARG A 81 -24.68 -28.61 8.91
N HIS A 82 -25.60 -28.93 8.00
CA HIS A 82 -25.37 -28.83 6.56
C HIS A 82 -25.01 -27.42 6.11
N ALA A 83 -25.67 -26.39 6.66
CA ALA A 83 -25.36 -25.00 6.34
C ALA A 83 -23.96 -24.58 6.85
N ILE A 84 -23.54 -25.07 8.01
CA ILE A 84 -22.18 -24.84 8.55
C ILE A 84 -21.15 -25.60 7.71
N ASP A 85 -21.41 -26.85 7.33
CA ASP A 85 -20.54 -27.62 6.43
C ASP A 85 -20.33 -26.86 5.12
N GLN A 86 -21.42 -26.41 4.49
CA GLN A 86 -21.37 -25.62 3.26
C GLN A 86 -20.57 -24.31 3.44
N LEU A 87 -20.79 -23.57 4.53
CA LEU A 87 -20.08 -22.32 4.81
C LEU A 87 -18.55 -22.51 4.81
N ILE A 88 -18.08 -23.59 5.45
CA ILE A 88 -16.66 -23.90 5.57
C ILE A 88 -16.10 -24.44 4.26
N ASP A 89 -16.86 -25.29 3.56
CA ASP A 89 -16.45 -25.87 2.28
C ASP A 89 -16.38 -24.81 1.16
N ASP A 90 -17.19 -23.76 1.25
CA ASP A 90 -17.25 -22.65 0.29
C ASP A 90 -16.21 -21.53 0.57
N LEU A 91 -15.32 -21.70 1.56
CA LEU A 91 -14.20 -20.76 1.76
C LEU A 91 -13.27 -20.76 0.54
N THR A 92 -12.83 -19.58 0.11
CA THR A 92 -11.99 -19.41 -1.09
C THR A 92 -10.74 -18.60 -0.79
N GLU A 93 -9.61 -19.03 -1.36
CA GLU A 93 -8.34 -18.29 -1.31
C GLU A 93 -8.24 -17.22 -2.41
N GLN A 94 -9.17 -17.25 -3.38
CA GLN A 94 -9.15 -16.36 -4.54
C GLN A 94 -10.38 -15.45 -4.56
N PRO A 95 -10.21 -14.14 -4.82
CA PRO A 95 -11.32 -13.22 -4.99
C PRO A 95 -12.04 -13.50 -6.31
N LEU A 96 -13.32 -13.12 -6.38
CA LEU A 96 -14.08 -13.13 -7.64
C LEU A 96 -13.55 -12.06 -8.61
N GLN A 97 -13.22 -10.87 -8.11
CA GLN A 97 -12.60 -9.81 -8.89
C GLN A 97 -11.10 -10.10 -9.08
N PRO A 98 -10.51 -9.84 -10.26
CA PRO A 98 -9.06 -9.86 -10.42
C PRO A 98 -8.40 -8.89 -9.43
N TYR A 99 -7.23 -9.25 -8.90
CA TYR A 99 -6.42 -8.31 -8.13
C TYR A 99 -6.08 -7.07 -8.94
N LEU A 100 -5.98 -5.93 -8.25
CA LEU A 100 -5.48 -4.69 -8.83
C LEU A 100 -4.00 -4.84 -9.22
N PRO A 101 -3.54 -4.14 -10.28
CA PRO A 101 -2.14 -4.22 -10.72
C PRO A 101 -1.13 -3.96 -9.59
N ILE A 102 -1.46 -3.06 -8.65
CA ILE A 102 -0.63 -2.72 -7.48
C ILE A 102 -0.19 -3.94 -6.63
N VAL A 103 -0.92 -5.05 -6.68
CA VAL A 103 -0.58 -6.27 -5.93
C VAL A 103 0.64 -6.97 -6.53
N ASP A 104 0.70 -7.06 -7.86
CA ASP A 104 1.68 -7.87 -8.59
C ASP A 104 2.72 -7.03 -9.36
N GLU A 105 2.46 -5.75 -9.58
CA GLU A 105 3.42 -4.82 -10.17
C GLU A 105 4.58 -4.51 -9.20
N PRO A 106 5.77 -4.18 -9.72
CA PRO A 106 6.89 -3.71 -8.91
C PRO A 106 6.48 -2.57 -7.99
N ALA A 107 7.00 -2.58 -6.76
CA ALA A 107 6.79 -1.49 -5.82
C ALA A 107 7.20 -0.16 -6.45
N PRO A 108 6.41 0.89 -6.21
CA PRO A 108 6.88 2.24 -6.49
C PRO A 108 8.21 2.53 -5.80
N ARG A 109 8.99 3.45 -6.37
CA ARG A 109 10.30 3.84 -5.83
C ARG A 109 10.16 4.82 -4.68
N SER A 110 9.60 4.34 -3.58
CA SER A 110 9.30 5.17 -2.42
C SER A 110 10.56 5.79 -1.81
N PHE A 111 11.67 5.06 -1.82
CA PHE A 111 12.99 5.57 -1.38
C PHE A 111 13.53 6.77 -2.17
N ALA A 112 13.06 7.00 -3.40
CA ALA A 112 13.56 8.09 -4.24
C ALA A 112 12.74 9.38 -4.10
N ILE A 113 11.60 9.35 -3.41
CA ILE A 113 10.61 10.44 -3.35
C ILE A 113 11.20 11.73 -2.79
N ASP A 114 11.97 11.64 -1.70
CA ASP A 114 12.54 12.83 -1.06
C ASP A 114 13.57 13.53 -1.92
N SER A 115 14.15 12.82 -2.88
CA SER A 115 15.03 13.37 -3.90
C SER A 115 14.30 13.92 -5.13
N LEU A 116 12.98 13.71 -5.26
CA LEU A 116 12.19 14.22 -6.38
C LEU A 116 11.85 15.70 -6.19
N PRO A 117 11.90 16.53 -7.26
CA PRO A 117 11.35 17.87 -7.23
C PRO A 117 9.86 17.88 -6.84
N THR A 118 9.38 19.00 -6.31
CA THR A 118 8.04 19.13 -5.71
C THR A 118 6.90 18.64 -6.59
N LYS A 119 6.89 18.99 -7.88
CA LYS A 119 5.78 18.62 -8.79
C LYS A 119 5.73 17.10 -9.07
N PRO A 120 6.82 16.44 -9.47
CA PRO A 120 6.88 14.96 -9.53
C PRO A 120 6.53 14.30 -8.19
N ARG A 121 6.98 14.86 -7.06
CA ARG A 121 6.66 14.34 -5.72
C ARG A 121 5.16 14.39 -5.41
N GLN A 122 4.50 15.50 -5.72
CA GLN A 122 3.04 15.66 -5.58
C GLN A 122 2.28 14.71 -6.52
N ALA A 123 2.71 14.61 -7.78
CA ALA A 123 2.09 13.69 -8.74
C ALA A 123 2.22 12.23 -8.30
N PHE A 124 3.38 11.86 -7.73
CA PHE A 124 3.61 10.54 -7.16
C PHE A 124 2.66 10.28 -5.98
N ARG A 125 2.58 11.19 -5.00
CA ARG A 125 1.68 11.05 -3.84
C ARG A 125 0.21 10.97 -4.26
N ALA A 126 -0.21 11.79 -5.21
CA ALA A 126 -1.56 11.74 -5.78
C ALA A 126 -1.86 10.39 -6.45
N ALA A 127 -0.89 9.79 -7.15
CA ALA A 127 -1.06 8.47 -7.74
C ALA A 127 -1.21 7.37 -6.68
N ARG A 128 -0.44 7.44 -5.57
CA ARG A 128 -0.57 6.49 -4.45
C ARG A 128 -1.90 6.62 -3.73
N GLN A 129 -2.39 7.85 -3.57
CA GLN A 129 -3.72 8.10 -3.02
C GLN A 129 -4.81 7.51 -3.91
N GLN A 130 -4.74 7.71 -5.23
CA GLN A 130 -5.71 7.13 -6.17
C GLN A 130 -5.69 5.60 -6.12
N GLU A 131 -4.51 4.99 -6.05
CA GLU A 131 -4.35 3.54 -5.92
C GLU A 131 -5.00 2.97 -4.65
N LEU A 132 -4.88 3.68 -3.53
CA LEU A 132 -5.54 3.30 -2.28
C LEU A 132 -7.07 3.40 -2.39
N ASP A 133 -7.57 4.45 -3.03
CA ASP A 133 -9.01 4.63 -3.24
C ASP A 133 -9.58 3.57 -4.18
N ASP A 134 -8.83 3.21 -5.22
CA ASP A 134 -9.15 2.08 -6.10
C ASP A 134 -9.14 0.75 -5.33
N LEU A 135 -8.20 0.54 -4.43
CA LEU A 135 -8.12 -0.65 -3.56
C LEU A 135 -9.33 -0.76 -2.62
N ARG A 136 -9.73 0.35 -1.98
CA ARG A 136 -10.93 0.41 -1.14
C ARG A 136 -12.19 0.07 -1.93
N LEU A 137 -12.32 0.65 -3.13
CA LEU A 137 -13.46 0.40 -4.00
C LEU A 137 -13.47 -1.04 -4.53
N TRP A 138 -12.30 -1.58 -4.88
CA TRP A 138 -12.12 -2.97 -5.30
C TRP A 138 -12.60 -3.93 -4.21
N TRP A 139 -12.19 -3.70 -2.95
CA TRP A 139 -12.56 -4.60 -1.86
C TRP A 139 -14.06 -4.52 -1.54
N VAL A 140 -14.65 -3.32 -1.57
CA VAL A 140 -16.11 -3.14 -1.47
C VAL A 140 -16.82 -3.91 -2.59
N ARG A 141 -16.33 -3.86 -3.83
CA ARG A 141 -16.89 -4.61 -4.95
C ARG A 141 -16.79 -6.11 -4.73
N GLU A 142 -15.67 -6.61 -4.23
CA GLU A 142 -15.51 -8.02 -3.88
C GLU A 142 -16.52 -8.44 -2.81
N MET A 143 -16.61 -7.71 -1.70
CA MET A 143 -17.58 -7.98 -0.62
C MET A 143 -19.03 -7.98 -1.09
N LEU A 144 -19.38 -7.15 -2.08
CA LEU A 144 -20.73 -7.09 -2.66
C LEU A 144 -21.01 -8.26 -3.60
N MET A 145 -20.05 -8.61 -4.46
CA MET A 145 -20.27 -9.47 -5.64
C MET A 145 -19.91 -10.94 -5.41
N THR A 146 -19.05 -11.24 -4.44
CA THR A 146 -18.53 -12.59 -4.22
C THR A 146 -19.63 -13.59 -3.85
N ASP A 147 -19.47 -14.83 -4.33
CA ASP A 147 -20.30 -15.97 -3.94
C ASP A 147 -19.89 -16.52 -2.56
N SER A 148 -18.77 -16.06 -2.00
CA SER A 148 -18.27 -16.44 -0.68
C SER A 148 -18.12 -15.21 0.25
N PRO A 149 -19.23 -14.53 0.63
CA PRO A 149 -19.19 -13.38 1.52
C PRO A 149 -18.59 -13.71 2.91
N GLN A 150 -18.61 -14.98 3.29
CA GLN A 150 -17.99 -15.48 4.52
C GLN A 150 -16.47 -15.41 4.53
N THR A 151 -15.84 -15.63 3.37
CA THR A 151 -14.39 -15.44 3.20
C THR A 151 -14.06 -13.98 3.47
N GLU A 152 -14.75 -13.05 2.82
CA GLU A 152 -14.46 -11.61 2.99
C GLU A 152 -14.78 -11.11 4.41
N ARG A 153 -15.75 -11.72 5.09
CA ARG A 153 -16.05 -11.42 6.50
C ARG A 153 -14.91 -11.85 7.43
N LEU A 154 -14.23 -12.96 7.10
CA LEU A 154 -13.03 -13.43 7.80
C LEU A 154 -11.79 -12.62 7.40
N VAL A 155 -11.59 -12.29 6.12
CA VAL A 155 -10.50 -11.40 5.67
C VAL A 155 -10.59 -10.05 6.39
N LEU A 156 -11.80 -9.50 6.55
CA LEU A 156 -12.00 -8.27 7.32
C LEU A 156 -11.67 -8.44 8.81
N PHE A 157 -12.02 -9.59 9.40
CA PHE A 157 -11.63 -9.91 10.78
C PHE A 157 -10.11 -10.00 10.93
N TRP A 158 -9.42 -10.62 9.97
CA TRP A 158 -7.96 -10.75 9.99
C TRP A 158 -7.24 -9.43 9.74
N HIS A 159 -7.79 -8.56 8.89
CA HIS A 159 -7.33 -7.19 8.70
C HIS A 159 -7.46 -6.35 9.96
N ASP A 160 -8.51 -6.56 10.75
CA ASP A 160 -8.67 -5.95 12.07
C ASP A 160 -7.78 -6.60 13.14
N HIS A 161 -7.51 -7.91 13.03
CA HIS A 161 -6.71 -8.66 13.99
C HIS A 161 -5.22 -8.35 13.86
N PHE A 162 -4.67 -8.37 12.65
CA PHE A 162 -3.30 -8.02 12.31
C PHE A 162 -3.26 -6.63 11.67
N ALA A 163 -3.64 -5.62 12.46
CA ALA A 163 -3.85 -4.27 11.94
C ALA A 163 -2.55 -3.61 11.48
N SER A 164 -2.58 -3.10 10.24
CA SER A 164 -1.60 -2.16 9.69
C SER A 164 -2.36 -0.99 9.05
N ALA A 165 -1.86 0.23 9.23
CA ALA A 165 -2.56 1.45 8.82
C ALA A 165 -1.77 2.22 7.75
N ILE A 166 -2.47 2.67 6.71
CA ILE A 166 -1.85 3.42 5.62
C ILE A 166 -1.22 4.74 6.09
N ASP A 167 -1.75 5.36 7.15
CA ASP A 167 -1.21 6.63 7.65
C ASP A 167 0.25 6.50 8.12
N ASP A 168 0.64 5.35 8.68
CA ASP A 168 2.02 5.07 9.10
C ASP A 168 2.87 4.43 7.98
N LEU A 169 2.23 3.85 6.95
CA LEU A 169 2.89 3.30 5.76
C LEU A 169 3.09 4.34 4.63
N GLU A 170 2.63 5.57 4.87
CA GLU A 170 2.73 6.71 3.97
C GLU A 170 2.20 6.40 2.54
N ASP A 171 3.12 6.23 1.60
CA ASP A 171 2.86 6.06 0.17
C ASP A 171 2.87 4.57 -0.26
N ARG A 172 3.08 3.66 0.71
CA ARG A 172 3.30 2.21 0.50
C ARG A 172 2.01 1.38 0.61
N GLY A 173 0.89 1.92 0.13
CA GLY A 173 -0.43 1.24 0.15
C GLY A 173 -0.47 -0.12 -0.59
N PHE A 174 0.50 -0.38 -1.48
CA PHE A 174 0.69 -1.69 -2.11
C PHE A 174 1.00 -2.80 -1.09
N LEU A 175 1.63 -2.48 0.05
CA LEU A 175 1.87 -3.44 1.13
C LEU A 175 0.55 -3.94 1.72
N LEU A 176 -0.41 -3.05 1.96
CA LEU A 176 -1.74 -3.40 2.46
C LEU A 176 -2.55 -4.22 1.44
N ALA A 177 -2.39 -3.91 0.15
CA ALA A 177 -3.01 -4.71 -0.92
C ALA A 177 -2.48 -6.16 -0.92
N ARG A 178 -1.17 -6.34 -0.70
CA ARG A 178 -0.53 -7.66 -0.59
C ARG A 178 -0.88 -8.37 0.71
N GLN A 179 -0.93 -7.66 1.82
CA GLN A 179 -1.36 -8.19 3.12
C GLN A 179 -2.80 -8.73 3.04
N ASN A 180 -3.71 -8.00 2.36
CA ASN A 180 -5.08 -8.47 2.13
C ASN A 180 -5.13 -9.80 1.35
N ARG A 181 -4.19 -10.02 0.41
CA ARG A 181 -4.05 -11.32 -0.28
C ARG A 181 -3.59 -12.40 0.70
N VAL A 182 -2.60 -12.14 1.54
CA VAL A 182 -2.11 -13.11 2.56
C VAL A 182 -3.24 -13.55 3.49
N PHE A 183 -4.08 -12.62 3.96
CA PHE A 183 -5.23 -12.95 4.80
C PHE A 183 -6.21 -13.92 4.12
N ARG A 184 -6.39 -13.79 2.81
CA ARG A 184 -7.28 -14.65 2.02
C ARG A 184 -6.64 -16.01 1.73
N GLU A 185 -5.36 -16.04 1.38
CA GLU A 185 -4.58 -17.28 1.20
C GLU A 185 -4.56 -18.14 2.48
N HIS A 186 -4.58 -17.50 3.65
CA HIS A 186 -4.54 -18.18 4.94
C HIS A 186 -5.90 -18.38 5.63
N VAL A 187 -7.01 -17.94 5.01
CA VAL A 187 -8.34 -17.90 5.67
C VAL A 187 -8.80 -19.28 6.16
N GLY A 188 -8.48 -20.35 5.42
CA GLY A 188 -8.79 -21.74 5.76
C GLY A 188 -7.58 -22.58 6.21
N SER A 189 -6.45 -21.93 6.52
CA SER A 189 -5.18 -22.60 6.84
C SER A 189 -5.01 -22.92 8.33
N ASN A 190 -3.84 -23.43 8.71
CA ASN A 190 -3.45 -23.59 10.10
C ASN A 190 -2.99 -22.25 10.69
N TRP A 191 -3.42 -21.90 11.91
CA TRP A 191 -3.04 -20.62 12.55
C TRP A 191 -1.54 -20.54 12.86
N ARG A 192 -0.86 -21.67 13.08
CA ARG A 192 0.61 -21.71 13.21
C ARG A 192 1.28 -21.20 11.95
N ASP A 193 0.86 -21.69 10.79
CA ASP A 193 1.42 -21.28 9.50
C ASP A 193 1.06 -19.84 9.19
N PHE A 194 -0.16 -19.43 9.54
CA PHE A 194 -0.59 -18.05 9.38
C PHE A 194 0.24 -17.08 10.25
N LEU A 195 0.46 -17.39 11.54
CA LEU A 195 1.33 -16.58 12.41
C LEU A 195 2.77 -16.51 11.87
N LYS A 196 3.30 -17.62 11.35
CA LYS A 196 4.61 -17.66 10.70
C LYS A 196 4.66 -16.79 9.43
N ALA A 197 3.59 -16.76 8.66
CA ALA A 197 3.47 -15.83 7.53
C ALA A 197 3.41 -14.37 8.01
N MET A 198 2.65 -14.09 9.08
CA MET A 198 2.46 -12.72 9.59
C MET A 198 3.73 -12.09 10.16
N ILE A 199 4.57 -12.84 10.88
CA ILE A 199 5.88 -12.31 11.34
C ILE A 199 6.87 -12.04 10.20
N ARG A 200 6.52 -12.40 8.96
CA ARG A 200 7.27 -12.12 7.73
C ARG A 200 6.49 -11.21 6.79
N GLU A 201 5.32 -10.75 7.19
CA GLU A 201 4.45 -10.01 6.30
C GLU A 201 4.94 -8.56 6.19
N PRO A 202 5.21 -8.07 4.95
CA PRO A 202 5.83 -6.77 4.76
C PRO A 202 5.14 -5.56 5.39
N ALA A 203 3.81 -5.47 5.30
CA ALA A 203 3.10 -4.34 5.91
C ALA A 203 3.25 -4.34 7.43
N LEU A 204 3.22 -5.52 8.07
CA LEU A 204 3.36 -5.63 9.52
C LEU A 204 4.80 -5.34 10.00
N LEU A 205 5.81 -5.76 9.23
CA LEU A 205 7.22 -5.49 9.55
C LEU A 205 7.55 -3.99 9.47
N ASP A 206 7.02 -3.29 8.46
CA ASP A 206 7.15 -1.83 8.29
C ASP A 206 6.38 -1.10 9.39
N TYR A 207 5.09 -1.45 9.56
CA TYR A 207 4.18 -0.79 10.50
C TYR A 207 4.62 -0.88 11.97
N LEU A 208 5.34 -1.95 12.33
CA LEU A 208 5.82 -2.19 13.69
C LEU A 208 7.34 -2.05 13.81
N ASP A 209 7.96 -1.35 12.86
CA ASP A 209 9.37 -0.96 12.84
C ASP A 209 10.35 -2.15 13.07
N ASN A 210 9.97 -3.35 12.64
CA ASN A 210 10.84 -4.53 12.82
C ASN A 210 11.94 -4.57 11.75
N ASP A 211 11.78 -3.84 10.65
CA ASP A 211 12.81 -3.64 9.63
C ASP A 211 14.09 -2.99 10.19
N THR A 212 13.97 -2.25 11.31
CA THR A 212 15.08 -1.66 12.08
C THR A 212 15.51 -2.49 13.30
N SER A 213 15.03 -3.74 13.46
CA SER A 213 15.33 -4.62 14.60
C SER A 213 16.57 -5.49 14.36
N TYR A 214 17.67 -5.20 15.08
CA TYR A 214 18.93 -5.95 15.00
C TYR A 214 19.49 -6.29 16.39
N ALA A 215 20.47 -7.20 16.45
CA ALA A 215 20.95 -7.83 17.69
C ALA A 215 21.36 -6.82 18.78
N GLU A 216 22.02 -5.72 18.40
CA GLU A 216 22.49 -4.67 19.30
C GLU A 216 21.39 -3.70 19.74
N ALA A 217 20.34 -3.55 18.93
CA ALA A 217 19.17 -2.71 19.22
C ALA A 217 17.87 -3.42 18.81
N PRO A 218 17.41 -4.44 19.56
CA PRO A 218 16.18 -5.15 19.23
C PRO A 218 14.97 -4.23 19.40
N ASN A 219 14.12 -4.15 18.38
CA ASN A 219 12.85 -3.44 18.47
C ASN A 219 11.79 -4.36 19.09
N GLU A 220 11.17 -3.91 20.19
CA GLU A 220 10.19 -4.69 20.95
C GLU A 220 8.77 -4.59 20.39
N ASN A 221 8.47 -3.67 19.46
CA ASN A 221 7.11 -3.39 19.00
C ASN A 221 6.42 -4.65 18.43
N LEU A 222 6.92 -5.22 17.33
CA LEU A 222 6.32 -6.44 16.76
C LEU A 222 6.22 -7.59 17.78
N ALA A 223 7.24 -7.79 18.60
CA ALA A 223 7.24 -8.83 19.62
C ALA A 223 6.16 -8.61 20.69
N ARG A 224 5.97 -7.36 21.12
CA ARG A 224 4.95 -6.96 22.09
C ARG A 224 3.56 -7.18 21.51
N GLU A 225 3.29 -6.67 20.32
CA GLU A 225 1.96 -6.77 19.70
C GLU A 225 1.60 -8.22 19.34
N LEU A 226 2.59 -9.01 18.90
CA LEU A 226 2.43 -10.44 18.68
C LEU A 226 1.98 -11.16 19.96
N LEU A 227 2.59 -10.88 21.09
CA LEU A 227 2.23 -11.47 22.38
C LEU A 227 0.92 -10.89 22.94
N GLU A 228 0.74 -9.58 22.86
CA GLU A 228 -0.33 -8.84 23.53
C GLU A 228 -1.65 -8.94 22.77
N LEU A 229 -1.64 -8.56 21.50
CA LEU A 229 -2.86 -8.34 20.72
C LEU A 229 -3.19 -9.53 19.85
N PHE A 230 -2.17 -10.17 19.27
CA PHE A 230 -2.39 -11.21 18.27
C PHE A 230 -2.53 -12.61 18.91
N THR A 231 -1.83 -12.90 20.01
CA THR A 231 -1.76 -14.29 20.52
C THR A 231 -2.18 -14.50 21.97
N LEU A 232 -1.53 -13.91 22.97
CA LEU A 232 -1.71 -14.32 24.37
C LEU A 232 -2.64 -13.42 25.18
N GLY A 233 -2.85 -12.18 24.76
CA GLY A 233 -3.56 -11.18 25.55
C GLY A 233 -2.63 -10.51 26.58
N GLU A 234 -2.86 -9.22 26.81
CA GLU A 234 -2.15 -8.42 27.81
C GLU A 234 -2.13 -9.10 29.19
N GLY A 235 -0.98 -9.05 29.87
CA GLY A 235 -0.80 -9.57 31.23
C GLY A 235 -0.65 -11.10 31.36
N ASN A 236 -0.60 -11.84 30.24
CA ASN A 236 -0.42 -13.31 30.26
C ASN A 236 1.04 -13.77 30.11
N TYR A 237 1.99 -12.83 30.05
CA TYR A 237 3.43 -13.07 29.98
C TYR A 237 4.17 -11.95 30.73
N PRO A 238 5.37 -12.20 31.28
CA PRO A 238 6.18 -11.15 31.87
C PRO A 238 6.88 -10.32 30.79
N GLU A 239 7.15 -9.06 31.09
CA GLU A 239 7.89 -8.13 30.23
C GLU A 239 9.25 -8.68 29.74
N SER A 240 9.89 -9.55 30.52
CA SER A 240 11.14 -10.21 30.09
C SER A 240 10.94 -11.06 28.83
N VAL A 241 9.77 -11.68 28.63
CA VAL A 241 9.48 -12.48 27.44
C VAL A 241 9.36 -11.61 26.20
N VAL A 242 8.87 -10.36 26.31
CA VAL A 242 8.81 -9.42 25.19
C VAL A 242 10.21 -9.16 24.65
N ARG A 243 11.17 -8.85 25.53
CA ARG A 243 12.56 -8.60 25.13
C ARG A 243 13.21 -9.82 24.48
N GLN A 244 12.93 -11.01 25.02
CA GLN A 244 13.45 -12.27 24.50
C GLN A 244 12.82 -12.66 23.16
N ALA A 245 11.56 -12.31 22.95
CA ALA A 245 10.86 -12.48 21.68
C ALA A 245 11.38 -11.49 20.62
N ALA A 246 11.65 -10.23 21.01
CA ALA A 246 12.25 -9.24 20.14
C ALA A 246 13.61 -9.71 19.60
N LEU A 247 14.46 -10.30 20.48
CA LEU A 247 15.71 -10.93 20.07
C LEU A 247 15.50 -12.03 19.01
N ALA A 248 14.46 -12.87 19.14
CA ALA A 248 14.16 -13.92 18.17
C ALA A 248 13.67 -13.40 16.80
N LEU A 249 13.20 -12.15 16.74
CA LEU A 249 12.73 -11.46 15.54
C LEU A 249 13.78 -10.52 14.92
N THR A 250 14.96 -10.37 15.53
CA THR A 250 16.05 -9.59 14.94
C THR A 250 16.51 -10.17 13.61
N GLY A 251 16.84 -9.28 12.68
CA GLY A 251 17.21 -9.63 11.30
C GLY A 251 16.01 -9.90 10.37
N TYR A 252 14.77 -9.91 10.86
CA TYR A 252 13.58 -9.97 10.00
C TYR A 252 13.30 -8.55 9.48
N SER A 253 13.52 -8.31 8.20
CA SER A 253 13.46 -6.96 7.62
C SER A 253 12.86 -6.96 6.22
N LEU A 254 12.84 -5.79 5.58
CA LEU A 254 12.31 -5.56 4.26
C LEU A 254 13.42 -5.23 3.28
N ASN A 255 13.32 -5.82 2.10
CA ASN A 255 14.20 -5.46 1.01
C ASN A 255 13.58 -4.33 0.19
N THR A 256 13.95 -3.09 0.51
CA THR A 256 13.46 -1.88 -0.19
C THR A 256 13.86 -1.84 -1.67
N HIS A 257 14.85 -2.64 -2.10
CA HIS A 257 15.26 -2.78 -3.50
C HIS A 257 14.49 -3.85 -4.26
N ARG A 258 14.06 -4.89 -3.54
CA ARG A 258 13.33 -6.04 -4.04
C ARG A 258 11.87 -5.95 -3.66
N ASP A 259 11.26 -4.84 -4.05
CA ASP A 259 9.81 -4.73 -4.01
C ASP A 259 9.24 -4.84 -2.57
N TYR A 260 10.02 -4.40 -1.58
CA TYR A 260 9.70 -4.48 -0.13
C TYR A 260 9.37 -5.90 0.33
N ARG A 261 9.94 -6.92 -0.32
CA ARG A 261 9.76 -8.31 0.10
C ARG A 261 10.50 -8.58 1.39
N PHE A 262 9.94 -9.50 2.18
CA PHE A 262 10.60 -10.05 3.35
C PHE A 262 12.02 -10.52 3.01
N VAL A 263 12.95 -10.14 3.87
CA VAL A 263 14.30 -10.68 3.92
C VAL A 263 14.62 -11.01 5.37
N PHE A 264 15.32 -12.12 5.54
CA PHE A 264 16.00 -12.42 6.79
C PHE A 264 17.46 -12.05 6.57
N ASP A 265 18.05 -11.24 7.45
CA ASP A 265 19.48 -10.89 7.44
C ASP A 265 20.12 -11.45 8.70
N ARG A 266 20.85 -12.55 8.54
CA ARG A 266 21.47 -13.26 9.66
C ARG A 266 22.60 -12.47 10.32
N ARG A 267 23.20 -11.50 9.62
CA ARG A 267 24.24 -10.62 10.23
C ARG A 267 23.64 -9.70 11.29
N LEU A 268 22.38 -9.32 11.12
CA LEU A 268 21.63 -8.47 12.04
C LEU A 268 20.90 -9.29 13.12
N ARG A 269 20.87 -10.62 12.99
CA ARG A 269 20.21 -11.49 13.95
C ARG A 269 21.03 -11.66 15.23
N HIS A 270 20.31 -11.77 16.34
CA HIS A 270 20.82 -12.30 17.59
C HIS A 270 21.05 -13.83 17.53
N ASP A 271 22.32 -14.24 17.63
CA ASP A 271 22.73 -15.66 17.64
C ASP A 271 22.78 -16.30 19.04
N GLY A 272 22.56 -15.50 20.10
CA GLY A 272 22.58 -15.98 21.49
C GLY A 272 21.35 -16.81 21.88
N GLU A 273 21.45 -17.48 23.03
CA GLU A 273 20.30 -18.16 23.63
C GLU A 273 19.30 -17.12 24.16
N THR A 274 18.02 -17.36 23.89
CA THR A 274 16.90 -16.61 24.46
C THR A 274 16.09 -17.49 25.41
N GLU A 275 15.50 -16.90 26.45
CA GLU A 275 14.62 -17.57 27.41
C GLU A 275 13.14 -17.25 27.12
N LEU A 276 12.46 -18.14 26.42
CA LEU A 276 11.04 -18.02 26.07
C LEU A 276 10.21 -19.00 26.90
N PHE A 277 9.34 -18.45 27.76
CA PHE A 277 8.43 -19.24 28.61
C PHE A 277 9.14 -20.34 29.43
N GLY A 278 10.32 -20.02 29.98
CA GLY A 278 11.13 -20.94 30.79
C GLY A 278 11.94 -21.97 29.99
N VAL A 279 11.99 -21.82 28.66
CA VAL A 279 12.86 -22.62 27.79
C VAL A 279 13.99 -21.74 27.26
N THR A 280 15.22 -22.11 27.60
CA THR A 280 16.43 -21.48 27.09
C THR A 280 16.95 -22.26 25.88
N ALA A 281 17.01 -21.60 24.72
CA ALA A 281 17.57 -22.14 23.49
C ALA A 281 17.86 -21.00 22.51
N VAL A 282 18.55 -21.27 21.41
CA VAL A 282 18.59 -20.35 20.27
C VAL A 282 17.24 -20.45 19.54
N HIS A 283 16.42 -19.40 19.64
CA HIS A 283 15.12 -19.33 18.98
C HIS A 283 15.20 -18.40 17.76
N ASP A 284 14.60 -18.81 16.65
CA ASP A 284 14.23 -17.93 15.54
C ASP A 284 12.74 -17.58 15.61
N GLY A 285 12.23 -16.78 14.65
CA GLY A 285 10.82 -16.41 14.57
C GLY A 285 9.86 -17.60 14.54
N ASP A 286 10.19 -18.70 13.85
CA ASP A 286 9.32 -19.88 13.82
C ASP A 286 9.28 -20.59 15.18
N ALA A 287 10.44 -20.75 15.82
CA ALA A 287 10.53 -21.31 17.14
C ALA A 287 9.82 -20.42 18.18
N LEU A 288 9.83 -19.10 18.00
CA LEU A 288 9.03 -18.16 18.80
C LEU A 288 7.53 -18.46 18.67
N ILE A 289 7.01 -18.58 17.43
CA ILE A 289 5.59 -18.94 17.21
C ILE A 289 5.26 -20.28 17.88
N ASP A 290 6.12 -21.28 17.74
CA ASP A 290 5.89 -22.59 18.34
C ASP A 290 5.87 -22.53 19.88
N ARG A 291 6.68 -21.64 20.50
CA ARG A 291 6.69 -21.39 21.94
C ARG A 291 5.46 -20.63 22.43
N ILE A 292 4.97 -19.68 21.65
CA ILE A 292 3.73 -18.94 21.93
C ILE A 292 2.53 -19.90 21.90
N LEU A 293 2.40 -20.70 20.85
CA LEU A 293 1.32 -21.68 20.71
C LEU A 293 1.42 -22.82 21.74
N ALA A 294 2.59 -23.06 22.33
CA ALA A 294 2.67 -23.96 23.47
C ALA A 294 1.90 -23.45 24.71
N GLN A 295 1.56 -22.16 24.79
CA GLN A 295 0.80 -21.58 25.90
C GLN A 295 -0.72 -21.79 25.71
N PRO A 296 -1.45 -22.33 26.70
CA PRO A 296 -2.91 -22.52 26.59
C PRO A 296 -3.69 -21.22 26.32
N LYS A 297 -3.15 -20.09 26.79
CA LYS A 297 -3.73 -18.76 26.60
C LYS A 297 -3.84 -18.36 25.12
N ALA A 298 -2.96 -18.86 24.25
CA ALA A 298 -2.99 -18.54 22.82
C ALA A 298 -4.31 -18.94 22.15
N ALA A 299 -4.73 -20.20 22.37
CA ALA A 299 -5.98 -20.71 21.81
C ALA A 299 -7.20 -19.96 22.37
N ARG A 300 -7.18 -19.68 23.68
CA ARG A 300 -8.29 -19.01 24.35
C ARG A 300 -8.46 -17.56 23.90
N HIS A 301 -7.37 -16.82 23.74
CA HIS A 301 -7.39 -15.43 23.30
C HIS A 301 -8.03 -15.28 21.92
N LEU A 302 -7.58 -16.07 20.94
CA LEU A 302 -8.17 -16.05 19.60
C LEU A 302 -9.65 -16.49 19.63
N THR A 303 -9.96 -17.56 20.38
CA THR A 303 -11.35 -18.04 20.52
C THR A 303 -12.27 -16.97 21.11
N GLU A 304 -11.82 -16.22 22.12
CA GLU A 304 -12.59 -15.11 22.68
C GLU A 304 -12.81 -13.98 21.66
N ARG A 305 -11.80 -13.63 20.86
CA ARG A 305 -11.98 -12.64 19.76
C ARG A 305 -13.01 -13.12 18.75
N TYR A 306 -12.98 -14.39 18.34
CA TYR A 306 -14.00 -14.98 17.47
C TYR A 306 -15.39 -14.98 18.12
N TRP A 307 -15.49 -15.32 19.40
CA TRP A 307 -16.75 -15.27 20.13
C TRP A 307 -17.38 -13.87 20.09
N ARG A 308 -16.58 -12.84 20.39
CA ARG A 308 -17.04 -11.44 20.35
C ARG A 308 -17.47 -11.01 18.95
N ALA A 309 -16.74 -11.45 17.91
CA ALA A 309 -17.01 -11.08 16.53
C ALA A 309 -18.23 -11.78 15.91
N PHE A 310 -18.54 -13.01 16.34
CA PHE A 310 -19.51 -13.88 15.66
C PHE A 310 -20.69 -14.36 16.53
N VAL A 311 -20.53 -14.43 17.85
CA VAL A 311 -21.59 -14.88 18.77
C VAL A 311 -22.22 -13.68 19.49
N SER A 312 -21.45 -12.98 20.32
CA SER A 312 -21.94 -11.88 21.15
C SER A 312 -20.83 -11.03 21.75
N GLU A 313 -20.98 -9.71 21.72
CA GLU A 313 -20.06 -8.77 22.38
C GLU A 313 -20.21 -8.77 23.91
N THR A 314 -21.42 -9.07 24.40
CA THR A 314 -21.82 -8.85 25.80
C THR A 314 -22.11 -10.13 26.56
N ASN A 315 -22.62 -11.17 25.88
CA ASN A 315 -22.89 -12.46 26.50
C ASN A 315 -21.66 -13.36 26.33
N ILE A 316 -20.76 -13.32 27.32
CA ILE A 316 -19.53 -14.11 27.34
C ILE A 316 -19.78 -15.39 28.15
N ASP A 317 -19.62 -16.54 27.51
CA ASP A 317 -19.69 -17.86 28.14
C ASP A 317 -18.27 -18.44 28.22
N ASP A 318 -17.60 -18.22 29.34
CA ASP A 318 -16.21 -18.67 29.54
C ASP A 318 -16.06 -20.18 29.42
N ALA A 319 -17.07 -20.96 29.81
CA ALA A 319 -16.99 -22.42 29.72
C ALA A 319 -17.04 -22.89 28.27
N ALA A 320 -17.95 -22.33 27.47
CA ALA A 320 -18.02 -22.63 26.04
C ALA A 320 -16.75 -22.16 25.30
N ILE A 321 -16.22 -20.98 25.64
CA ILE A 321 -14.97 -20.46 25.08
C ILE A 321 -13.80 -21.39 25.42
N ASP A 322 -13.69 -21.85 26.67
CA ASP A 322 -12.61 -22.74 27.10
C ASP A 322 -12.70 -24.12 26.39
N ASP A 323 -13.91 -24.66 26.22
CA ASP A 323 -14.14 -25.93 25.50
C ASP A 323 -13.77 -25.82 24.01
N ILE A 324 -14.17 -24.72 23.35
CA ILE A 324 -13.82 -24.45 21.94
C ILE A 324 -12.31 -24.22 21.79
N ALA A 325 -11.70 -23.47 22.70
CA ALA A 325 -10.26 -23.21 22.69
C ALA A 325 -9.45 -24.51 22.88
N ALA A 326 -9.92 -25.42 23.72
CA ALA A 326 -9.32 -26.74 23.88
C ALA A 326 -9.42 -27.55 22.58
N ALA A 327 -10.58 -27.60 21.94
CA ALA A 327 -10.76 -28.29 20.66
C ALA A 327 -9.88 -27.71 19.54
N PHE A 328 -9.77 -26.39 19.46
CA PHE A 328 -8.89 -25.69 18.51
C PHE A 328 -7.41 -25.99 18.74
N ARG A 329 -6.98 -26.06 20.00
CA ARG A 329 -5.61 -26.44 20.34
C ARG A 329 -5.33 -27.91 20.03
N ASP A 330 -6.28 -28.80 20.33
CA ASP A 330 -6.16 -30.25 20.11
C ASP A 330 -6.17 -30.62 18.62
N SER A 331 -6.76 -29.78 17.76
CA SER A 331 -6.65 -29.90 16.30
C SER A 331 -5.32 -29.39 15.73
N ASP A 332 -4.34 -29.08 16.59
CA ASP A 332 -3.09 -28.41 16.25
C ASP A 332 -3.32 -27.05 15.58
N TYR A 333 -4.29 -26.27 16.06
CA TYR A 333 -4.55 -24.91 15.59
C TYR A 333 -5.10 -24.80 14.15
N ASP A 334 -5.89 -25.80 13.73
CA ASP A 334 -6.65 -25.75 12.47
C ASP A 334 -7.79 -24.71 12.53
N LEU A 335 -7.74 -23.66 11.70
CA LEU A 335 -8.72 -22.57 11.72
C LEU A 335 -10.15 -23.03 11.34
N PRO A 336 -10.36 -23.86 10.31
CA PRO A 336 -11.68 -24.43 10.02
C PRO A 336 -12.32 -25.14 11.22
N THR A 337 -11.53 -25.82 12.05
CA THR A 337 -12.01 -26.43 13.31
C THR A 337 -12.52 -25.37 14.29
N LEU A 338 -11.79 -24.26 14.48
CA LEU A 338 -12.25 -23.14 15.33
C LEU A 338 -13.56 -22.54 14.79
N TYR A 339 -13.61 -22.24 13.49
CA TYR A 339 -14.79 -21.62 12.87
C TYR A 339 -16.03 -22.51 13.04
N ARG A 340 -15.87 -23.80 12.75
CA ARG A 340 -16.91 -24.80 12.91
C ARG A 340 -17.39 -24.88 14.35
N ALA A 341 -16.47 -24.97 15.31
CA ALA A 341 -16.81 -25.07 16.73
C ALA A 341 -17.59 -23.84 17.26
N ILE A 342 -17.26 -22.63 16.78
CA ILE A 342 -18.01 -21.41 17.09
C ILE A 342 -19.45 -21.50 16.56
N PHE A 343 -19.64 -21.87 15.30
CA PHE A 343 -20.98 -21.91 14.67
C PHE A 343 -21.80 -23.14 15.08
N GLU A 344 -21.15 -24.21 15.52
CA GLU A 344 -21.79 -25.40 16.09
C GLU A 344 -22.18 -25.23 17.56
N SER A 345 -21.72 -24.18 18.23
CA SER A 345 -22.09 -23.94 19.63
C SER A 345 -23.59 -23.68 19.81
N GLU A 346 -24.17 -24.14 20.92
CA GLU A 346 -25.56 -23.83 21.27
C GLU A 346 -25.77 -22.32 21.43
N ALA A 347 -24.76 -21.63 22.00
CA ALA A 347 -24.77 -20.19 22.21
C ALA A 347 -24.92 -19.40 20.90
N PHE A 348 -24.30 -19.83 19.80
CA PHE A 348 -24.47 -19.15 18.50
C PHE A 348 -25.94 -19.12 18.05
N TRP A 349 -26.72 -20.16 18.36
CA TRP A 349 -28.12 -20.30 17.96
C TRP A 349 -29.12 -19.80 19.01
N ASP A 350 -28.65 -19.44 20.21
CA ASP A 350 -29.49 -18.95 21.31
C ASP A 350 -30.20 -17.64 20.92
N PRO A 351 -31.52 -17.54 21.09
CA PRO A 351 -32.26 -16.29 20.89
C PRO A 351 -31.68 -15.06 21.62
N ALA A 352 -31.04 -15.25 22.78
CA ALA A 352 -30.40 -14.17 23.55
C ALA A 352 -29.18 -13.56 22.84
N ASN A 353 -28.56 -14.28 21.90
CA ASN A 353 -27.41 -13.83 21.12
C ASN A 353 -27.80 -13.33 19.72
N ARG A 354 -29.10 -13.15 19.46
CA ARG A 354 -29.57 -12.51 18.21
C ARG A 354 -29.54 -11.00 18.36
N ALA A 355 -29.03 -10.32 17.32
CA ALA A 355 -28.86 -8.86 17.31
C ALA A 355 -28.05 -8.31 18.51
N SER A 356 -27.16 -9.12 19.08
CA SER A 356 -26.33 -8.77 20.24
C SER A 356 -24.96 -8.15 19.89
N ILE A 357 -24.70 -7.88 18.61
CA ILE A 357 -23.46 -7.24 18.11
C ILE A 357 -23.88 -6.02 17.34
N VAL A 358 -23.21 -4.90 17.59
CA VAL A 358 -23.42 -3.69 16.82
C VAL A 358 -22.72 -3.85 15.48
N LYS A 359 -23.48 -3.78 14.38
CA LYS A 359 -22.88 -3.90 13.04
C LYS A 359 -21.84 -2.81 12.81
N SER A 360 -20.60 -3.22 12.53
CA SER A 360 -19.57 -2.32 12.02
C SER A 360 -20.03 -1.64 10.72
N PRO A 361 -19.45 -0.49 10.32
CA PRO A 361 -19.82 0.16 9.08
C PRO A 361 -19.81 -0.74 7.84
N ALA A 362 -18.81 -1.63 7.72
CA ALA A 362 -18.77 -2.61 6.64
C ALA A 362 -19.97 -3.57 6.66
N GLN A 363 -20.27 -4.16 7.84
CA GLN A 363 -21.43 -5.04 8.01
C GLN A 363 -22.76 -4.33 7.74
N LEU A 364 -22.87 -3.05 8.11
CA LEU A 364 -24.08 -2.26 7.88
C LEU A 364 -24.29 -1.99 6.39
N PHE A 365 -23.31 -1.36 5.72
CA PHE A 365 -23.51 -0.86 4.37
C PHE A 365 -23.44 -1.94 3.31
N ILE A 366 -22.46 -2.86 3.39
CA ILE A 366 -22.40 -4.02 2.48
C ILE A 366 -23.60 -4.93 2.74
N GLY A 367 -23.92 -5.19 4.01
CA GLY A 367 -25.05 -6.05 4.37
C GLY A 367 -26.39 -5.51 3.91
N LEU A 368 -26.62 -4.20 4.02
CA LEU A 368 -27.82 -3.55 3.49
C LEU A 368 -27.85 -3.61 1.97
N ALA A 369 -26.74 -3.27 1.32
CA ALA A 369 -26.60 -3.30 -0.13
C ALA A 369 -26.92 -4.70 -0.71
N ARG A 370 -26.35 -5.77 -0.14
CA ARG A 370 -26.65 -7.16 -0.54
C ARG A 370 -28.09 -7.57 -0.25
N SER A 371 -28.64 -7.14 0.89
CA SER A 371 -30.05 -7.43 1.25
C SER A 371 -31.05 -6.75 0.30
N LEU A 372 -30.65 -5.66 -0.37
CA LEU A 372 -31.46 -4.91 -1.33
C LEU A 372 -31.21 -5.32 -2.79
N ASP A 373 -30.49 -6.43 -3.03
CA ASP A 373 -30.24 -6.98 -4.37
C ASP A 373 -29.53 -5.97 -5.30
N TYR A 374 -28.36 -5.53 -4.84
CA TYR A 374 -27.44 -4.57 -5.47
C TYR A 374 -27.29 -4.67 -7.01
N PRO A 375 -27.14 -3.57 -7.81
CA PRO A 375 -27.04 -2.14 -7.43
C PRO A 375 -28.29 -1.27 -7.70
N LYS A 376 -28.44 -0.24 -6.85
CA LYS A 376 -28.90 1.11 -7.26
C LYS A 376 -27.74 2.10 -7.02
N HIS A 377 -27.55 3.04 -7.95
CA HIS A 377 -26.37 3.87 -8.34
C HIS A 377 -25.24 4.23 -7.33
N GLU A 378 -25.40 4.07 -6.01
CA GLU A 378 -24.61 4.74 -4.96
C GLU A 378 -23.48 3.91 -4.30
N TRP A 379 -23.17 2.68 -4.72
CA TRP A 379 -22.15 1.87 -4.00
C TRP A 379 -20.76 2.48 -4.02
N LYS A 380 -20.46 3.27 -5.06
CA LYS A 380 -19.16 3.95 -5.13
C LYS A 380 -18.94 4.87 -3.93
N LEU A 381 -20.01 5.27 -3.25
CA LEU A 381 -19.96 6.06 -2.02
C LEU A 381 -19.81 5.22 -0.74
N ILE A 382 -19.95 3.89 -0.81
CA ILE A 382 -19.83 3.02 0.37
C ILE A 382 -18.48 3.19 1.09
N PRO A 383 -17.31 3.25 0.42
CA PRO A 383 -16.05 3.54 1.10
C PRO A 383 -16.09 4.84 1.92
N ALA A 384 -16.61 5.93 1.34
CA ALA A 384 -16.75 7.21 2.01
C ALA A 384 -17.75 7.15 3.19
N MET A 385 -18.86 6.45 3.02
CA MET A 385 -19.85 6.22 4.07
C MET A 385 -19.28 5.40 5.24
N MET A 386 -18.45 4.39 4.96
CA MET A 386 -17.75 3.63 6.00
C MET A 386 -16.78 4.55 6.77
N ALA A 387 -15.99 5.36 6.06
CA ALA A 387 -15.08 6.32 6.68
C ALA A 387 -15.83 7.32 7.58
N ALA A 388 -16.91 7.93 7.08
CA ALA A 388 -17.75 8.88 7.82
C ALA A 388 -18.43 8.28 9.07
N THR A 389 -18.51 6.95 9.17
CA THR A 389 -19.06 6.23 10.33
C THR A 389 -17.99 5.57 11.20
N GLY A 390 -16.72 5.90 10.95
CA GLY A 390 -15.58 5.55 11.81
C GLY A 390 -14.74 4.36 11.35
N MET A 391 -14.95 3.85 10.14
CA MET A 391 -14.21 2.71 9.59
C MET A 391 -13.70 3.03 8.18
N GLN A 392 -12.48 3.55 8.09
CA GLN A 392 -11.81 3.75 6.82
C GLN A 392 -11.02 2.49 6.47
N LEU A 393 -11.44 1.75 5.43
CA LEU A 393 -10.75 0.52 5.02
C LEU A 393 -9.26 0.79 4.75
N PHE A 394 -8.41 -0.16 5.17
CA PHE A 394 -6.94 -0.07 5.15
C PHE A 394 -6.35 1.03 6.06
N ASN A 395 -7.16 1.60 6.96
CA ASN A 395 -6.70 2.58 7.94
C ASN A 395 -7.33 2.35 9.32
N PRO A 396 -7.02 1.22 10.00
CA PRO A 396 -7.36 1.05 11.40
C PRO A 396 -6.70 2.15 12.25
N PRO A 397 -7.34 2.62 13.34
CA PRO A 397 -6.85 3.78 14.10
C PRO A 397 -5.59 3.51 14.93
N ASN A 398 -5.17 2.25 15.08
CA ASN A 398 -3.91 1.80 15.69
C ASN A 398 -3.77 0.27 15.51
N VAL A 399 -2.67 -0.30 15.99
CA VAL A 399 -2.36 -1.74 15.96
C VAL A 399 -3.38 -2.66 16.62
N ALA A 400 -4.24 -2.16 17.51
CA ALA A 400 -5.34 -2.95 18.08
C ALA A 400 -6.57 -3.07 17.17
N GLY A 401 -6.53 -2.46 15.98
CA GLY A 401 -7.64 -2.46 15.03
C GLY A 401 -8.72 -1.43 15.38
N TRP A 402 -9.92 -1.64 14.89
CA TRP A 402 -11.08 -0.84 15.20
C TRP A 402 -11.74 -1.26 16.53
N LYS A 403 -12.19 -0.27 17.30
CA LYS A 403 -12.98 -0.55 18.51
C LYS A 403 -14.41 -0.94 18.13
N GLU A 404 -14.71 -2.22 18.27
CA GLU A 404 -16.04 -2.78 18.02
C GLU A 404 -17.10 -2.36 19.06
N GLY A 405 -18.39 -2.51 18.70
CA GLY A 405 -19.53 -2.31 19.61
C GLY A 405 -20.01 -0.86 19.75
N GLU A 406 -20.15 -0.40 21.00
CA GLU A 406 -20.66 0.95 21.37
C GLU A 406 -19.99 2.11 20.60
N PRO A 407 -18.67 2.12 20.32
CA PRO A 407 -18.04 3.19 19.56
C PRO A 407 -18.66 3.43 18.17
N TRP A 408 -19.33 2.45 17.57
CA TRP A 408 -20.08 2.62 16.32
C TRP A 408 -21.36 3.47 16.47
N LEU A 409 -21.84 3.67 17.69
CA LEU A 409 -23.11 4.32 18.03
C LEU A 409 -22.93 5.72 18.65
N ARG A 410 -21.76 6.35 18.50
CA ARG A 410 -21.59 7.76 18.88
C ARG A 410 -22.60 8.65 18.14
N ALA A 411 -23.00 9.76 18.74
CA ALA A 411 -24.07 10.62 18.23
C ALA A 411 -23.83 11.09 16.78
N ASP A 412 -22.60 11.50 16.47
CA ASP A 412 -22.15 11.88 15.13
C ASP A 412 -22.27 10.71 14.14
N ARG A 413 -21.77 9.52 14.53
CA ARG A 413 -21.80 8.30 13.71
C ARG A 413 -23.22 7.79 13.48
N LEU A 414 -24.13 7.91 14.45
CA LEU A 414 -25.54 7.52 14.29
C LEU A 414 -26.23 8.35 13.20
N ILE A 415 -25.96 9.66 13.16
CA ILE A 415 -26.49 10.55 12.11
C ILE A 415 -25.93 10.12 10.74
N GLN A 416 -24.61 9.86 10.65
CA GLN A 416 -23.98 9.42 9.40
C GLN A 416 -24.46 8.03 8.94
N ARG A 417 -24.71 7.10 9.87
CA ARG A 417 -25.33 5.80 9.57
C ARG A 417 -26.74 5.98 9.01
N GLN A 418 -27.55 6.86 9.61
CA GLN A 418 -28.89 7.15 9.10
C GLN A 418 -28.83 7.77 7.69
N HIS A 419 -27.92 8.71 7.46
CA HIS A 419 -27.72 9.35 6.16
C HIS A 419 -27.32 8.32 5.10
N GLY A 420 -26.29 7.52 5.36
CA GLY A 420 -25.82 6.48 4.45
C GLY A 420 -26.88 5.42 4.14
N VAL A 421 -27.67 4.99 5.12
CA VAL A 421 -28.79 4.06 4.89
C VAL A 421 -29.86 4.70 4.00
N ARG A 422 -30.20 5.97 4.23
CA ARG A 422 -31.17 6.68 3.38
C ARG A 422 -30.68 6.80 1.94
N LEU A 423 -29.39 7.08 1.74
CA LEU A 423 -28.80 7.18 0.40
C LEU A 423 -28.93 5.86 -0.37
N LEU A 424 -28.61 4.72 0.27
CA LEU A 424 -28.77 3.40 -0.34
C LEU A 424 -30.24 3.02 -0.62
N LEU A 425 -31.20 3.52 0.18
CA LEU A 425 -32.63 3.29 -0.01
C LEU A 425 -33.28 4.24 -1.03
N ALA A 426 -32.83 5.50 -1.09
CA ALA A 426 -33.39 6.56 -1.93
C ALA A 426 -33.06 6.37 -3.42
N ALA A 427 -32.09 5.53 -3.74
CA ALA A 427 -31.65 5.23 -5.10
C ALA A 427 -32.71 4.50 -5.98
N ASP A 428 -34.00 4.52 -5.60
CA ASP A 428 -35.13 4.22 -6.49
C ASP A 428 -35.39 5.36 -7.49
N GLY A 429 -34.62 5.38 -8.58
CA GLY A 429 -35.12 5.77 -9.92
C GLY A 429 -35.60 7.20 -10.17
N ASN A 430 -35.26 8.20 -9.37
CA ASN A 430 -35.48 9.61 -9.72
C ASN A 430 -34.18 10.42 -9.54
N ALA A 431 -33.41 10.50 -10.62
CA ALA A 431 -32.11 11.18 -10.67
C ALA A 431 -32.19 12.72 -10.70
N ASP A 432 -33.36 13.33 -10.51
CA ASP A 432 -33.54 14.79 -10.62
C ASP A 432 -33.50 15.55 -9.28
N THR A 433 -33.29 14.87 -8.15
CA THR A 433 -33.26 15.54 -6.83
C THR A 433 -32.01 15.25 -5.99
N ALA A 434 -31.05 14.49 -6.50
CA ALA A 434 -29.83 14.14 -5.76
C ALA A 434 -28.73 15.22 -5.86
N ASP A 435 -28.76 16.09 -6.88
CA ASP A 435 -27.72 17.11 -7.10
C ASP A 435 -27.76 18.25 -6.05
N ASP A 436 -28.91 18.54 -5.44
CA ASP A 436 -29.03 19.63 -4.45
C ASP A 436 -28.60 19.22 -3.03
N ASP A 437 -28.69 17.92 -2.68
CA ASP A 437 -28.21 17.40 -1.38
C ASP A 437 -26.72 16.98 -1.43
N LEU A 438 -26.15 16.77 -2.64
CA LEU A 438 -24.75 16.41 -2.85
C LEU A 438 -23.76 17.50 -2.40
N MET A 439 -24.12 18.77 -2.55
CA MET A 439 -23.28 19.92 -2.22
C MET A 439 -23.06 20.13 -0.71
N LEU A 440 -23.86 19.48 0.14
CA LEU A 440 -23.72 19.58 1.60
C LEU A 440 -22.81 18.48 2.16
N ALA A 441 -22.68 17.33 1.48
CA ALA A 441 -21.85 16.21 1.96
C ALA A 441 -20.37 16.36 1.59
N GLU A 442 -20.04 16.87 0.40
CA GLU A 442 -18.64 17.14 0.02
C GLU A 442 -18.06 18.37 0.74
N GLY A 443 -18.90 19.37 1.03
CA GLY A 443 -18.52 20.55 1.80
C GLY A 443 -18.22 20.25 3.28
N ASP A 444 -19.07 19.45 3.94
CA ASP A 444 -18.88 19.10 5.36
C ASP A 444 -17.81 18.01 5.57
N ALA A 445 -17.62 17.10 4.60
CA ALA A 445 -16.54 16.11 4.67
C ALA A 445 -15.17 16.78 4.52
N ASN A 446 -15.00 17.75 3.61
CA ASN A 446 -13.74 18.50 3.49
C ASN A 446 -13.53 19.51 4.62
N MET A 447 -14.59 20.10 5.20
CA MET A 447 -14.45 20.99 6.36
C MET A 447 -14.22 20.28 7.70
N MET A 448 -14.62 19.01 7.86
CA MET A 448 -14.28 18.24 9.07
C MET A 448 -12.88 17.59 9.03
N MET A 449 -12.20 17.58 7.87
CA MET A 449 -10.85 17.02 7.72
C MET A 449 -9.74 17.94 8.25
N THR A 450 -10.05 19.18 8.63
CA THR A 450 -9.06 20.14 9.15
C THR A 450 -9.16 20.43 10.66
N GLU A 451 -10.22 20.01 11.35
CA GLU A 451 -10.45 20.38 12.77
C GLU A 451 -10.33 19.23 13.80
N SER A 452 -9.92 18.00 13.44
CA SER A 452 -9.83 16.90 14.43
C SER A 452 -8.45 16.31 14.76
N THR A 453 -7.36 16.87 14.22
CA THR A 453 -6.00 16.57 14.70
C THR A 453 -5.51 17.67 15.65
N ASP A 454 -6.20 17.83 16.77
CA ASP A 454 -5.59 18.43 17.95
C ASP A 454 -6.00 17.62 19.19
N ASN A 455 -5.21 16.59 19.49
CA ASN A 455 -5.17 16.00 20.83
C ASN A 455 -3.89 16.49 21.51
N GLY A 456 -3.90 17.77 21.85
CA GLY A 456 -3.05 18.34 22.87
C GLY A 456 -3.34 17.72 24.24
N MET A 457 -2.26 17.39 24.94
CA MET A 457 -2.22 16.94 26.33
C MET A 457 -3.19 17.67 27.26
N MET A 458 -3.82 16.89 28.13
CA MET A 458 -4.53 17.30 29.34
C MET A 458 -3.85 18.47 30.08
N MET A 459 -4.52 19.62 30.21
CA MET A 459 -4.46 20.52 31.37
C MET A 459 -5.70 21.45 31.43
N ALA A 460 -6.02 21.92 32.64
CA ALA A 460 -7.34 22.33 33.11
C ALA A 460 -7.72 23.84 32.98
N GLU A 461 -9.04 24.07 33.03
CA GLU A 461 -9.81 25.25 33.54
C GLU A 461 -9.80 26.64 32.82
N GLY A 462 -11.02 27.19 32.57
CA GLY A 462 -11.32 28.63 32.83
C GLY A 462 -12.08 29.50 31.79
N THR A 463 -13.43 29.46 31.82
CA THR A 463 -14.41 30.59 31.73
C THR A 463 -14.40 31.70 30.64
N ASP A 464 -15.56 31.80 29.98
CA ASP A 464 -16.44 32.98 29.68
C ASP A 464 -16.21 33.97 28.49
N GLY A 465 -17.27 34.04 27.65
CA GLY A 465 -17.85 35.25 27.01
C GLY A 465 -17.21 35.72 25.69
N GLY A 466 -17.89 35.99 24.57
CA GLY A 466 -19.31 36.21 24.27
C GLY A 466 -19.44 37.24 23.13
N MET A 467 -20.18 36.86 22.06
CA MET A 467 -20.92 37.68 21.08
C MET A 467 -20.25 38.83 20.26
N MET A 468 -20.45 38.84 18.93
CA MET A 468 -21.44 39.68 18.21
C MET A 468 -21.16 39.79 16.68
N MET A 469 -22.10 39.26 15.91
CA MET A 469 -22.71 39.73 14.64
C MET A 469 -22.23 41.09 14.05
N ALA A 470 -21.99 41.14 12.73
CA ALA A 470 -22.96 41.63 11.71
C ALA A 470 -22.33 42.19 10.40
N ALA A 471 -22.77 41.61 9.27
CA ALA A 471 -23.31 42.24 8.06
C ALA A 471 -22.49 43.24 7.19
N GLY A 472 -22.45 42.96 5.87
CA GLY A 472 -22.56 44.03 4.87
C GLY A 472 -21.99 43.82 3.47
N ALA A 473 -22.78 43.21 2.59
CA ALA A 473 -23.05 43.60 1.19
C ALA A 473 -21.95 43.65 0.10
N ASP A 474 -22.11 42.71 -0.84
CA ASP A 474 -22.16 42.85 -2.31
C ASP A 474 -21.32 43.94 -3.02
N THR A 475 -20.46 43.51 -3.95
CA THR A 475 -20.56 43.98 -5.35
C THR A 475 -19.82 43.05 -6.32
N ALA A 476 -20.57 42.54 -7.28
CA ALA A 476 -20.11 41.72 -8.39
C ALA A 476 -19.15 42.48 -9.33
N MET A 477 -18.12 41.77 -9.80
CA MET A 477 -17.43 42.03 -11.07
C MET A 477 -17.29 40.71 -11.82
N MET A 478 -18.18 40.49 -12.79
CA MET A 478 -18.00 39.48 -13.84
C MET A 478 -17.08 40.03 -14.93
N SER A 479 -16.18 39.20 -15.45
CA SER A 479 -15.82 39.03 -16.89
C SER A 479 -14.53 38.19 -17.03
N PRO A 480 -14.17 37.66 -18.22
CA PRO A 480 -14.97 36.91 -19.16
C PRO A 480 -14.24 35.64 -19.70
N SER A 481 -15.00 34.78 -20.38
CA SER A 481 -14.50 33.74 -21.30
C SER A 481 -13.64 34.35 -22.42
N ALA A 482 -12.56 33.66 -22.82
CA ALA A 482 -11.78 34.00 -24.02
C ALA A 482 -11.42 32.75 -24.85
N ALA A 483 -12.01 32.69 -26.05
CA ALA A 483 -11.46 32.01 -27.22
C ALA A 483 -10.42 32.95 -27.89
N GLY A 484 -9.49 32.34 -28.65
CA GLY A 484 -8.18 32.91 -28.95
C GLY A 484 -8.07 34.11 -29.90
N SER A 485 -6.93 34.79 -29.77
CA SER A 485 -6.19 35.45 -30.86
C SER A 485 -4.72 35.56 -30.47
N ASP A 486 -3.81 35.25 -31.40
CA ASP A 486 -2.37 35.43 -31.29
C ASP A 486 -1.99 36.82 -30.74
N SER A 487 -1.57 36.88 -29.47
CA SER A 487 -0.61 37.89 -29.01
C SER A 487 0.64 37.16 -28.52
N ASN A 488 1.76 37.45 -29.15
CA ASN A 488 3.09 37.00 -28.74
C ASN A 488 3.45 37.80 -27.47
N GLU A 489 2.83 37.44 -26.35
CA GLU A 489 2.98 38.10 -25.06
C GLU A 489 3.29 37.06 -23.99
N THR A 490 4.22 37.39 -23.10
CA THR A 490 4.62 36.53 -22.00
C THR A 490 3.98 37.03 -20.72
N ILE A 491 3.29 36.15 -19.99
CA ILE A 491 2.62 36.48 -18.73
C ILE A 491 3.58 36.28 -17.57
N ILE A 492 3.76 37.29 -16.73
CA ILE A 492 4.40 37.17 -15.42
C ILE A 492 3.29 36.92 -14.41
N SER A 493 3.37 35.86 -13.62
CA SER A 493 2.41 35.56 -12.55
C SER A 493 3.11 35.57 -11.20
N LEU A 494 2.58 36.31 -10.23
CA LEU A 494 3.08 36.36 -8.86
C LEU A 494 1.99 35.91 -7.89
N GLU A 495 2.39 35.23 -6.83
CA GLU A 495 1.51 34.89 -5.71
C GLU A 495 1.98 35.64 -4.47
N LEU A 496 1.13 36.56 -4.02
CA LEU A 496 1.48 37.63 -3.09
C LEU A 496 0.56 37.66 -1.88
N ALA A 497 1.13 38.01 -0.73
CA ALA A 497 0.43 38.33 0.50
C ALA A 497 1.12 39.53 1.18
N GLY A 498 0.51 40.10 2.22
CA GLY A 498 1.12 41.22 2.94
C GLY A 498 0.44 41.54 4.28
N ASP A 499 1.15 42.30 5.12
CA ASP A 499 0.62 42.90 6.35
C ASP A 499 0.36 44.39 6.12
N ALA A 500 -0.90 44.81 6.26
CA ALA A 500 -1.39 46.15 5.90
C ALA A 500 -1.28 47.18 7.03
N TRP A 501 -0.33 47.02 7.96
CA TRP A 501 -0.13 47.97 9.05
C TRP A 501 0.00 49.42 8.55
N GLN A 502 -0.95 50.26 8.97
CA GLN A 502 -1.11 51.67 8.56
C GLN A 502 -1.18 51.90 7.03
N GLY A 503 -1.66 50.91 6.26
CA GLY A 503 -1.89 50.97 4.82
C GLY A 503 -1.25 49.79 4.05
N ASP A 504 -1.72 49.57 2.83
CA ASP A 504 -1.36 48.39 2.04
C ASP A 504 0.12 48.40 1.59
N PRO A 505 0.79 47.23 1.57
CA PRO A 505 2.08 47.07 0.90
C PRO A 505 1.97 47.38 -0.58
N ARG A 506 2.89 48.19 -1.09
CA ARG A 506 3.00 48.61 -2.48
C ARG A 506 4.22 47.97 -3.10
N TYR A 507 4.06 47.41 -4.29
CA TYR A 507 5.13 46.72 -5.01
C TYR A 507 5.22 47.14 -6.47
N THR A 508 6.39 46.88 -7.07
CA THR A 508 6.61 46.97 -8.52
C THR A 508 7.33 45.73 -9.04
N VAL A 509 7.09 45.37 -10.29
CA VAL A 509 7.73 44.24 -10.96
C VAL A 509 8.51 44.76 -12.16
N SER A 510 9.77 44.34 -12.34
CA SER A 510 10.61 44.75 -13.46
C SER A 510 11.32 43.57 -14.11
N LEU A 511 11.36 43.57 -15.43
CA LEU A 511 12.13 42.63 -16.23
C LEU A 511 13.45 43.31 -16.65
N ARG A 512 14.58 42.66 -16.41
CA ARG A 512 15.93 43.21 -16.64
C ARG A 512 16.72 42.33 -17.61
N ASP A 513 17.66 42.94 -18.33
CA ASP A 513 18.61 42.24 -19.23
C ASP A 513 19.85 41.72 -18.48
N ASP A 514 20.74 41.02 -19.20
CA ASP A 514 22.00 40.46 -18.68
C ASP A 514 22.93 41.49 -18.01
N SER A 515 22.73 42.79 -18.26
CA SER A 515 23.51 43.88 -17.65
C SER A 515 22.85 44.49 -16.41
N GLY A 516 21.69 43.96 -16.01
CA GLY A 516 20.86 44.48 -14.92
C GLY A 516 20.04 45.71 -15.29
N LYS A 517 19.95 46.08 -16.58
CA LYS A 517 19.19 47.25 -17.03
C LYS A 517 17.70 46.89 -17.18
N PRO A 518 16.75 47.71 -16.68
CA PRO A 518 15.33 47.44 -16.83
C PRO A 518 14.88 47.55 -18.29
N LEU A 519 14.31 46.46 -18.81
CA LEU A 519 13.68 46.35 -20.12
C LEU A 519 12.19 46.69 -20.08
N TRP A 520 11.54 46.37 -18.96
CA TRP A 520 10.12 46.62 -18.70
C TRP A 520 9.88 46.75 -17.19
N GLN A 521 8.92 47.58 -16.78
CA GLN A 521 8.51 47.74 -15.39
C GLN A 521 7.01 48.00 -15.30
N SER A 522 6.35 47.36 -14.33
CA SER A 522 4.93 47.57 -14.03
C SER A 522 4.69 48.97 -13.44
N ALA A 523 3.43 49.43 -13.47
CA ALA A 523 3.02 50.47 -12.53
C ALA A 523 3.13 49.93 -11.09
N ALA A 524 3.30 50.83 -10.11
CA ALA A 524 3.22 50.45 -8.71
C ALA A 524 1.78 50.03 -8.37
N ALA A 525 1.64 48.91 -7.66
CA ALA A 525 0.36 48.33 -7.28
C ALA A 525 0.33 48.06 -5.77
N ASP A 526 -0.86 48.16 -5.17
CA ASP A 526 -1.11 47.90 -3.76
C ASP A 526 -1.63 46.46 -3.58
N VAL A 527 -1.20 45.77 -2.53
CA VAL A 527 -1.75 44.47 -2.08
C VAL A 527 -3.02 44.76 -1.28
N THR A 528 -4.12 45.08 -1.94
CA THR A 528 -5.36 45.57 -1.29
C THR A 528 -6.09 44.51 -0.46
N TRP A 529 -5.61 43.26 -0.46
CA TRP A 529 -6.11 42.14 0.33
C TRP A 529 -5.17 41.77 1.50
N ALA A 530 -4.14 42.58 1.75
CA ALA A 530 -3.27 42.42 2.90
C ALA A 530 -4.07 42.63 4.21
N ILE A 531 -3.73 41.86 5.25
CA ILE A 531 -4.41 41.90 6.55
C ILE A 531 -3.61 42.78 7.51
N ASP A 532 -4.28 43.62 8.31
CA ASP A 532 -3.64 44.37 9.38
C ASP A 532 -3.52 43.50 10.65
N GLY A 533 -2.34 42.91 10.85
CA GLY A 533 -2.05 41.96 11.94
C GLY A 533 -2.21 42.54 13.36
N SER A 534 -2.30 43.88 13.50
CA SER A 534 -2.54 44.54 14.79
C SER A 534 -3.99 44.46 15.28
N THR A 535 -4.93 44.22 14.36
CA THR A 535 -6.37 44.20 14.64
C THR A 535 -6.95 42.79 14.69
N LEU A 536 -6.33 41.84 13.99
CA LEU A 536 -6.83 40.47 13.82
C LEU A 536 -5.92 39.40 14.45
N GLY A 537 -4.79 39.80 15.05
CA GLY A 537 -3.75 38.87 15.50
C GLY A 537 -2.87 38.41 14.34
N GLN A 538 -1.61 38.03 14.63
CA GLN A 538 -0.66 37.59 13.60
C GLN A 538 -1.01 36.17 13.12
N SER A 539 -1.88 36.03 12.13
CA SER A 539 -2.03 34.79 11.33
C SER A 539 -1.27 34.92 10.01
N MET A 540 0.05 35.04 10.11
CA MET A 540 0.88 34.83 8.93
C MET A 540 0.79 33.33 8.60
N PHE A 541 0.53 32.96 7.34
CA PHE A 541 0.50 31.58 6.82
C PHE A 541 -0.87 30.86 6.69
N GLU A 542 -2.01 31.52 6.83
CA GLU A 542 -3.27 30.95 6.33
C GLU A 542 -3.27 30.94 4.78
N GLU A 543 -3.62 29.80 4.16
CA GLU A 543 -3.62 29.64 2.69
C GLU A 543 -4.51 30.67 1.96
N ASP A 544 -5.56 31.16 2.62
CA ASP A 544 -6.55 32.08 2.05
C ASP A 544 -6.01 33.52 1.81
N LEU A 545 -4.84 33.87 2.36
CA LEU A 545 -4.24 35.21 2.24
C LEU A 545 -3.41 35.41 0.96
N TRP A 546 -3.12 34.32 0.26
CA TRP A 546 -2.31 34.33 -0.95
C TRP A 546 -3.17 34.57 -2.19
N GLN A 547 -2.89 35.64 -2.92
CA GLN A 547 -3.60 35.92 -4.17
C GLN A 547 -2.64 35.97 -5.36
N ARG A 548 -3.14 35.50 -6.50
CA ARG A 548 -2.39 35.51 -7.76
C ARG A 548 -2.65 36.82 -8.51
N VAL A 549 -1.56 37.46 -8.93
CA VAL A 549 -1.58 38.61 -9.85
C VAL A 549 -0.81 38.30 -11.12
N GLU A 550 -1.24 38.88 -12.24
CA GLU A 550 -0.63 38.64 -13.54
C GLU A 550 -0.30 39.94 -14.27
N PHE A 551 0.83 39.97 -14.98
CA PHE A 551 1.30 41.07 -15.79
C PHE A 551 1.67 40.58 -17.19
N THR A 552 1.28 41.35 -18.21
CA THR A 552 1.58 41.01 -19.60
C THR A 552 2.81 41.78 -20.09
N VAL A 553 3.82 41.05 -20.59
CA VAL A 553 5.03 41.63 -21.19
C VAL A 553 5.08 41.31 -22.68
N PRO A 554 5.34 42.30 -23.56
CA PRO A 554 5.52 42.04 -24.98
C PRO A 554 6.67 41.04 -25.23
N ALA A 555 6.46 40.00 -26.06
CA ALA A 555 7.46 38.93 -26.25
C ALA A 555 8.84 39.44 -26.69
N VAL A 556 8.90 40.52 -27.47
CA VAL A 556 10.17 41.14 -27.93
C VAL A 556 11.04 41.63 -26.76
N LEU A 557 10.41 41.99 -25.63
CA LEU A 557 11.10 42.34 -24.39
C LEU A 557 11.35 41.10 -23.52
N ALA A 558 10.39 40.15 -23.51
CA ALA A 558 10.50 38.90 -22.77
C ALA A 558 11.71 38.05 -23.20
N ASP A 559 11.98 37.95 -24.51
CA ASP A 559 13.11 37.18 -25.06
C ASP A 559 14.49 37.72 -24.63
N LYS A 560 14.53 39.01 -24.27
CA LYS A 560 15.74 39.70 -23.79
C LYS A 560 15.84 39.73 -22.28
N GLY A 561 14.77 39.32 -21.58
CA GLY A 561 14.70 39.23 -20.13
C GLY A 561 15.58 38.11 -19.60
N ARG A 562 16.30 38.39 -18.53
CA ARG A 562 17.28 37.50 -17.91
C ARG A 562 17.18 37.49 -16.40
N GLU A 563 16.56 38.52 -15.83
CA GLU A 563 16.22 38.60 -14.41
C GLU A 563 14.85 39.25 -14.26
N LEU A 564 14.02 38.70 -13.38
CA LEU A 564 12.75 39.27 -12.95
C LEU A 564 12.91 39.78 -11.52
N GLN A 565 12.66 41.07 -11.30
CA GLN A 565 12.82 41.71 -10.00
C GLN A 565 11.47 42.19 -9.46
N VAL A 566 11.16 41.83 -8.22
CA VAL A 566 10.00 42.32 -7.45
C VAL A 566 10.51 43.23 -6.33
N SER A 567 9.97 44.44 -6.23
CA SER A 567 10.37 45.42 -5.23
C SER A 567 9.20 45.80 -4.35
N PHE A 568 9.35 45.71 -3.03
CA PHE A 568 8.45 46.29 -2.04
C PHE A 568 8.91 47.74 -1.81
N VAL A 569 8.03 48.75 -1.95
CA VAL A 569 8.46 50.16 -2.18
C VAL A 569 7.87 51.21 -1.21
N ASN A 570 7.04 50.84 -0.23
CA ASN A 570 6.41 51.78 0.71
C ASN A 570 6.40 51.27 2.16
N ASP A 571 7.52 50.73 2.60
CA ASP A 571 7.70 50.22 3.97
C ASP A 571 7.41 51.23 5.09
N LEU A 572 6.90 50.72 6.23
CA LEU A 572 6.57 51.51 7.42
C LEU A 572 6.52 50.64 8.70
N ALA A 573 7.58 50.68 9.51
CA ALA A 573 7.68 50.01 10.81
C ALA A 573 7.58 51.00 11.99
N ASP A 574 6.76 50.70 13.02
CA ASP A 574 6.77 51.42 14.30
C ASP A 574 6.69 50.47 15.52
N GLU A 575 6.75 51.01 16.75
CA GLU A 575 6.74 50.17 17.97
C GLU A 575 5.42 49.39 18.19
N ARG A 576 4.37 49.65 17.40
CA ARG A 576 3.04 49.03 17.54
C ARG A 576 2.74 48.00 16.44
N GLY A 577 3.51 47.93 15.36
CA GLY A 577 3.33 47.00 14.24
C GLY A 577 4.26 47.30 13.05
N ASP A 578 4.28 46.41 12.06
CA ASP A 578 5.17 46.50 10.89
C ASP A 578 4.47 46.13 9.58
N ARG A 579 4.78 46.83 8.48
CA ARG A 579 4.24 46.57 7.15
C ARG A 579 5.16 45.64 6.39
N ASN A 580 4.68 44.44 6.09
CA ASN A 580 5.48 43.40 5.46
C ASN A 580 4.89 42.98 4.11
N PHE A 581 5.75 42.57 3.19
CA PHE A 581 5.35 42.08 1.87
C PHE A 581 5.92 40.69 1.60
N TYR A 582 5.07 39.79 1.08
CA TYR A 582 5.42 38.40 0.90
C TYR A 582 5.20 37.93 -0.53
N VAL A 583 6.18 37.20 -1.06
CA VAL A 583 6.18 36.56 -2.38
C VAL A 583 6.41 35.07 -2.16
N ARG A 584 5.42 34.24 -2.51
CA ARG A 584 5.52 32.77 -2.37
C ARG A 584 5.82 32.06 -3.69
N LYS A 585 5.38 32.64 -4.80
CA LYS A 585 5.54 32.01 -6.11
C LYS A 585 5.68 33.05 -7.21
N VAL A 586 6.59 32.80 -8.14
CA VAL A 586 6.88 33.67 -9.27
C VAL A 586 6.95 32.83 -10.54
N ARG A 587 6.24 33.22 -11.60
CA ARG A 587 6.30 32.58 -12.92
C ARG A 587 6.57 33.61 -14.01
N PHE A 588 7.41 33.25 -14.96
CA PHE A 588 7.69 34.01 -16.17
C PHE A 588 7.31 33.13 -17.39
N GLY A 589 6.18 33.45 -18.03
CA GLY A 589 5.55 32.57 -19.02
C GLY A 589 5.10 31.26 -18.39
N GLN A 590 5.56 30.14 -18.96
CA GLN A 590 5.27 28.80 -18.41
C GLN A 590 6.26 28.38 -17.32
N GLN A 591 7.41 29.06 -17.21
CA GLN A 591 8.48 28.75 -16.26
C GLN A 591 8.15 29.28 -14.88
N GLU A 592 8.34 28.46 -13.87
CA GLU A 592 8.33 28.87 -12.46
C GLU A 592 9.77 29.21 -12.05
N LEU A 593 9.95 30.38 -11.46
CA LEU A 593 11.25 30.83 -10.96
C LEU A 593 11.36 30.44 -9.49
N ALA A 594 12.40 29.70 -9.14
CA ALA A 594 12.62 29.25 -7.78
C ALA A 594 13.03 30.42 -6.90
N LEU A 595 12.37 30.57 -5.74
CA LEU A 595 12.72 31.63 -4.78
C LEU A 595 14.08 31.39 -4.12
N GLU A 596 14.56 30.15 -4.06
CA GLU A 596 15.89 29.81 -3.54
C GLU A 596 17.05 30.32 -4.41
N ASP A 597 16.82 30.49 -5.72
CA ASP A 597 17.78 31.11 -6.64
C ASP A 597 17.71 32.65 -6.61
N ALA A 598 16.79 33.22 -5.82
CA ALA A 598 16.57 34.65 -5.78
C ALA A 598 17.60 35.35 -4.89
N SER A 599 18.17 36.44 -5.39
CA SER A 599 18.93 37.37 -4.57
C SER A 599 17.98 38.39 -3.95
N GLN A 600 17.82 38.35 -2.63
CA GLN A 600 17.07 39.35 -1.87
C GLN A 600 18.01 40.39 -1.27
N VAL A 601 17.66 41.67 -1.41
CA VAL A 601 18.33 42.80 -0.76
C VAL A 601 17.28 43.56 0.03
N ASP A 602 17.42 43.52 1.35
CA ASP A 602 16.58 44.23 2.29
C ASP A 602 17.30 45.50 2.75
N ASP A 603 16.59 46.62 2.86
CA ASP A 603 17.19 47.90 3.32
C ASP A 603 17.46 47.91 4.84
N CYS A 604 17.03 46.88 5.57
CA CYS A 604 17.18 46.72 7.01
C CYS A 604 18.06 45.51 7.38
N GLU A 605 18.81 45.60 8.49
CA GLU A 605 19.70 44.53 8.96
C GLU A 605 18.97 43.52 9.86
N GLY A 606 19.12 42.21 9.59
CA GLY A 606 18.92 41.15 10.59
C GLY A 606 17.68 40.26 10.49
N ARG A 607 16.85 40.36 9.44
CA ARG A 607 15.75 39.42 9.17
C ARG A 607 15.58 39.25 7.65
N SER A 608 16.27 38.27 7.07
CA SER A 608 16.11 37.97 5.64
C SER A 608 15.71 36.51 5.50
N VAL A 609 14.44 36.30 5.16
CA VAL A 609 13.93 35.02 4.67
C VAL A 609 13.53 35.28 3.23
N THR A 610 14.10 34.54 2.29
CA THR A 610 13.89 34.80 0.86
C THR A 610 12.42 34.74 0.49
N GLY A 611 11.91 35.77 -0.18
CA GLY A 611 10.49 35.96 -0.48
C GLY A 611 9.69 36.65 0.63
N GLN A 612 10.29 36.94 1.79
CA GLN A 612 9.68 37.69 2.88
C GLN A 612 10.41 39.01 3.07
N LEU A 613 9.81 40.07 2.52
CA LEU A 613 10.33 41.43 2.55
C LEU A 613 9.71 42.14 3.75
N TYR A 614 10.39 42.04 4.91
CA TYR A 614 9.96 42.69 6.15
C TYR A 614 10.21 44.19 6.18
N CYS A 615 10.94 44.71 5.19
CA CYS A 615 11.19 46.12 5.02
C CYS A 615 11.39 46.41 3.53
N ASN A 616 11.54 47.69 3.17
CA ASN A 616 11.78 48.10 1.78
C ASN A 616 12.94 47.29 1.19
N GLY A 617 12.73 46.69 0.02
CA GLY A 617 13.69 45.72 -0.48
C GLY A 617 13.34 45.18 -1.86
N THR A 618 14.29 44.47 -2.45
CA THR A 618 14.17 43.90 -3.78
C THR A 618 14.51 42.42 -3.78
N LEU A 619 13.64 41.64 -4.41
CA LEU A 619 13.83 40.23 -4.71
C LEU A 619 14.13 40.09 -6.21
N SER A 620 15.34 39.70 -6.58
CA SER A 620 15.78 39.49 -7.96
C SER A 620 15.88 38.00 -8.27
N LEU A 621 15.11 37.52 -9.25
CA LEU A 621 15.06 36.12 -9.67
C LEU A 621 15.67 35.94 -11.07
N PRO A 622 16.70 35.10 -11.25
CA PRO A 622 17.24 34.81 -12.57
C PRO A 622 16.23 34.03 -13.41
N ILE A 623 16.07 34.43 -14.67
CA ILE A 623 15.27 33.70 -15.66
C ILE A 623 16.25 32.79 -16.41
N ALA A 624 16.26 31.50 -16.07
CA ALA A 624 17.11 30.54 -16.74
C ALA A 624 16.85 30.56 -18.25
N ALA A 625 17.91 30.71 -19.06
CA ALA A 625 17.82 30.40 -20.48
C ALA A 625 17.32 28.95 -20.59
N SER A 626 16.43 28.66 -21.53
CA SER A 626 15.94 27.29 -21.74
C SER A 626 17.08 26.39 -22.25
N GLU A 627 17.99 26.02 -21.37
CA GLU A 627 18.96 24.97 -21.59
C GLU A 627 18.39 23.70 -20.96
N ARG A 628 17.98 22.81 -21.87
CA ARG A 628 17.70 21.41 -21.61
C ARG A 628 18.82 20.84 -20.74
N ALA A 629 18.50 20.50 -19.50
CA ALA A 629 19.31 19.60 -18.68
C ALA A 629 18.38 18.59 -17.99
N VAL A 630 17.73 17.75 -18.80
CA VAL A 630 17.70 16.33 -18.41
C VAL A 630 19.02 15.82 -18.93
N SER A 631 19.99 15.59 -18.03
CA SER A 631 21.11 14.72 -18.34
C SER A 631 20.56 13.29 -18.43
N THR A 632 19.85 12.99 -19.52
CA THR A 632 19.81 11.62 -20.03
C THR A 632 21.22 11.30 -20.46
N LEU A 633 21.84 10.30 -19.82
CA LEU A 633 22.91 9.53 -20.45
C LEU A 633 22.46 9.15 -21.88
N PRO A 634 23.39 9.05 -22.84
CA PRO A 634 23.05 8.98 -24.25
C PRO A 634 22.06 7.86 -24.53
N THR A 635 20.98 8.19 -25.25
CA THR A 635 20.18 7.21 -25.98
C THR A 635 21.04 6.69 -27.13
N GLY A 636 21.90 5.72 -26.82
CA GLY A 636 22.41 4.80 -27.83
C GLY A 636 21.25 3.99 -28.41
N PRO A 637 21.45 3.30 -29.55
CA PRO A 637 20.46 2.33 -30.05
C PRO A 637 20.09 1.34 -28.95
N ASP A 638 18.90 0.72 -28.99
CA ASP A 638 18.31 -0.20 -27.98
C ASP A 638 19.19 -1.41 -27.55
N THR A 639 20.42 -1.48 -28.04
CA THR A 639 21.48 -2.46 -27.73
C THR A 639 22.57 -1.89 -26.81
N GLU A 640 22.64 -0.58 -26.56
CA GLU A 640 23.61 0.01 -25.65
C GLU A 640 23.07 0.07 -24.21
N PRO A 641 23.86 -0.40 -23.24
CA PRO A 641 23.43 -0.43 -21.85
C PRO A 641 23.23 0.97 -21.28
N SER A 642 22.21 1.15 -20.45
CA SER A 642 21.81 2.43 -19.88
C SER A 642 21.26 2.26 -18.47
N ALA A 643 21.40 3.29 -17.65
CA ALA A 643 20.77 3.40 -16.34
C ALA A 643 20.12 4.78 -16.24
N SER A 644 18.99 4.89 -15.53
CA SER A 644 18.32 6.19 -15.34
C SER A 644 18.99 7.05 -14.28
N ALA A 645 19.62 6.42 -13.29
CA ALA A 645 20.35 7.09 -12.21
C ALA A 645 21.36 6.14 -11.58
N ILE A 646 22.45 6.71 -11.05
CA ILE A 646 23.40 6.03 -10.17
C ILE A 646 23.70 6.95 -9.00
N ARG A 647 23.56 6.48 -7.77
CA ARG A 647 23.74 7.30 -6.56
C ARG A 647 24.41 6.49 -5.44
N PRO A 648 25.10 7.15 -4.50
CA PRO A 648 25.48 6.51 -3.24
C PRO A 648 24.22 5.98 -2.54
N TYR A 649 24.27 4.76 -2.02
CA TYR A 649 23.15 4.13 -1.34
C TYR A 649 23.12 4.47 0.16
N ASP A 650 24.26 4.41 0.83
CA ASP A 650 24.42 4.70 2.26
C ASP A 650 25.69 5.53 2.52
N GLU A 651 25.79 6.12 3.72
CA GLU A 651 27.01 6.79 4.16
C GLU A 651 28.19 5.80 4.15
N PRO A 652 29.31 6.16 3.49
CA PRO A 652 30.47 5.28 3.40
C PRO A 652 31.13 5.13 4.76
N ASP A 653 31.55 3.91 5.09
CA ASP A 653 32.39 3.69 6.26
C ASP A 653 33.76 4.31 6.02
N THR A 654 34.13 5.25 6.88
CA THR A 654 35.41 6.00 6.82
C THR A 654 36.51 5.37 7.66
N THR A 655 36.27 4.17 8.21
CA THR A 655 37.27 3.44 9.01
C THR A 655 38.47 3.07 8.13
N PRO A 656 39.70 3.52 8.47
CA PRO A 656 40.88 3.26 7.64
C PRO A 656 41.15 1.76 7.44
N GLY A 657 41.17 1.29 6.19
CA GLY A 657 41.34 -0.12 5.83
C GLY A 657 40.04 -0.94 5.70
N GLU A 658 38.88 -0.32 5.93
CA GLU A 658 37.55 -0.88 5.72
C GLU A 658 36.74 0.00 4.77
N GLU A 659 37.39 0.55 3.74
CA GLU A 659 36.74 1.45 2.78
C GLU A 659 35.54 0.74 2.13
N GLN A 660 34.32 1.21 2.40
CA GLN A 660 33.08 0.65 1.85
C GLN A 660 32.26 1.72 1.15
N LEU A 661 31.80 1.41 -0.06
CA LEU A 661 30.92 2.26 -0.86
C LEU A 661 29.82 1.40 -1.49
N ARG A 662 28.55 1.74 -1.28
CA ARG A 662 27.42 1.07 -1.91
C ARG A 662 26.79 1.98 -2.96
N LEU A 663 26.57 1.45 -4.16
CA LEU A 663 26.01 2.19 -5.28
C LEU A 663 24.67 1.60 -5.67
N LEU A 664 23.63 2.43 -5.70
CA LEU A 664 22.34 2.07 -6.27
C LEU A 664 22.30 2.45 -7.75
N VAL A 665 22.02 1.46 -8.60
CA VAL A 665 21.82 1.62 -10.04
C VAL A 665 20.34 1.41 -10.37
N GLU A 666 19.69 2.44 -10.91
CA GLU A 666 18.26 2.40 -11.25
C GLU A 666 18.03 2.14 -12.75
N ASN A 667 17.07 1.25 -13.06
CA ASN A 667 16.65 0.87 -14.42
C ASN A 667 17.83 0.50 -15.32
N LEU A 668 18.69 -0.39 -14.83
CA LEU A 668 19.76 -0.92 -15.66
C LEU A 668 19.14 -1.73 -16.79
N ARG A 669 19.34 -1.25 -18.01
CA ARG A 669 19.03 -1.95 -19.26
C ARG A 669 20.33 -2.34 -19.92
N ALA A 670 20.50 -3.62 -20.22
CA ALA A 670 21.71 -4.14 -20.86
C ALA A 670 21.41 -5.45 -21.62
N GLY A 671 21.35 -5.37 -22.95
CA GLY A 671 20.87 -6.49 -23.77
C GLY A 671 19.42 -6.85 -23.40
N ASP A 672 19.14 -8.13 -23.14
CA ASP A 672 17.82 -8.59 -22.69
C ASP A 672 17.62 -8.48 -21.16
N THR A 673 18.56 -7.86 -20.44
CA THR A 673 18.48 -7.67 -19.00
C THR A 673 17.83 -6.33 -18.69
N GLU A 674 16.75 -6.35 -17.91
CA GLU A 674 16.14 -5.16 -17.33
C GLU A 674 16.06 -5.37 -15.82
N LEU A 675 16.83 -4.59 -15.06
CA LEU A 675 16.79 -4.55 -13.60
C LEU A 675 16.25 -3.19 -13.18
N TYR A 676 15.20 -3.21 -12.36
CA TYR A 676 14.61 -1.97 -11.84
C TYR A 676 15.54 -1.32 -10.82
N ASN A 677 16.10 -2.13 -9.93
CA ASN A 677 17.09 -1.75 -8.94
C ASN A 677 18.22 -2.77 -8.92
N LEU A 678 19.44 -2.29 -8.76
CA LEU A 678 20.64 -3.09 -8.52
C LEU A 678 21.53 -2.34 -7.52
N VAL A 679 21.84 -2.95 -6.39
CA VAL A 679 22.90 -2.46 -5.50
C VAL A 679 24.22 -3.15 -5.84
N VAL A 680 25.29 -2.35 -5.86
CA VAL A 680 26.65 -2.80 -6.06
C VAL A 680 27.45 -2.40 -4.83
N ASP A 681 27.95 -3.39 -4.11
CA ASP A 681 28.79 -3.19 -2.94
C ASP A 681 30.26 -3.11 -3.37
N LEU A 682 30.97 -2.05 -3.01
CA LEU A 682 32.41 -1.93 -3.14
C LEU A 682 33.01 -1.96 -1.74
N HIS A 683 33.80 -2.98 -1.42
CA HIS A 683 34.38 -3.13 -0.10
C HIS A 683 35.68 -3.94 -0.10
N MET A 684 36.40 -3.88 1.01
CA MET A 684 37.65 -4.62 1.19
C MET A 684 37.39 -6.01 1.76
N ILE A 685 37.72 -7.06 1.01
CA ILE A 685 37.72 -8.45 1.52
C ILE A 685 39.17 -8.91 1.66
N GLN A 686 39.58 -9.20 2.90
CA GLN A 686 40.96 -9.66 3.21
C GLN A 686 42.05 -8.74 2.63
N GLY A 687 41.80 -7.42 2.64
CA GLY A 687 42.73 -6.43 2.08
C GLY A 687 42.72 -6.32 0.55
N ARG A 688 41.73 -6.90 -0.13
CA ARG A 688 41.54 -6.78 -1.58
C ARG A 688 40.28 -5.97 -1.91
N PRO A 689 40.33 -5.08 -2.89
CA PRO A 689 39.15 -4.36 -3.36
C PRO A 689 38.24 -5.32 -4.13
N VAL A 690 36.98 -5.43 -3.70
CA VAL A 690 36.00 -6.34 -4.28
C VAL A 690 34.74 -5.56 -4.66
N MET A 691 34.20 -5.89 -5.84
CA MET A 691 32.83 -5.54 -6.22
C MET A 691 31.91 -6.74 -5.92
N GLN A 692 30.95 -6.55 -5.04
CA GLN A 692 30.00 -7.55 -4.63
C GLN A 692 28.58 -7.24 -5.12
N VAL A 693 27.87 -8.29 -5.52
CA VAL A 693 26.44 -8.26 -5.86
C VAL A 693 25.75 -9.42 -5.15
N VAL A 694 24.65 -9.15 -4.46
CA VAL A 694 23.89 -10.12 -3.66
C VAL A 694 22.49 -10.30 -4.24
N SER A 695 22.01 -11.55 -4.35
CA SER A 695 20.72 -11.90 -5.00
C SER A 695 19.48 -11.26 -4.43
N ASN A 696 19.52 -10.78 -3.19
CA ASN A 696 18.38 -10.07 -2.60
C ASN A 696 18.42 -8.56 -2.92
N GLN A 697 19.53 -7.97 -3.35
CA GLN A 697 19.65 -6.51 -3.57
C GLN A 697 19.33 -6.07 -5.00
N CYS A 698 18.38 -6.75 -5.64
CA CYS A 698 18.04 -6.54 -7.03
C CYS A 698 16.64 -7.04 -7.36
N TRP A 699 15.98 -6.35 -8.30
CA TRP A 699 14.62 -6.66 -8.72
C TRP A 699 14.51 -6.72 -10.24
N PRO A 700 13.96 -7.81 -10.83
CA PRO A 700 13.36 -9.00 -10.19
C PRO A 700 14.34 -9.99 -9.50
N ASP A 701 15.54 -10.15 -10.04
CA ASP A 701 16.72 -10.83 -9.47
C ASP A 701 17.92 -10.38 -10.31
N CYS A 702 19.12 -10.34 -9.75
CA CYS A 702 20.33 -9.81 -10.38
C CYS A 702 20.70 -10.64 -11.61
N MET A 703 20.41 -11.93 -11.55
CA MET A 703 20.70 -12.89 -12.61
C MET A 703 19.49 -13.78 -12.85
N ARG A 704 19.17 -14.03 -14.13
CA ARG A 704 18.12 -15.01 -14.50
C ARG A 704 18.45 -16.40 -13.94
N ARG A 705 19.73 -16.74 -13.91
CA ARG A 705 20.24 -17.95 -13.29
C ARG A 705 21.65 -17.74 -12.78
N TRP A 706 21.85 -17.78 -11.46
CA TRP A 706 23.17 -17.65 -10.86
C TRP A 706 24.15 -18.75 -11.33
N PRO A 707 25.38 -18.39 -11.75
CA PRO A 707 26.42 -19.35 -12.11
C PRO A 707 26.74 -20.31 -10.96
N LEU A 708 27.13 -21.55 -11.26
CA LEU A 708 27.56 -22.50 -10.22
C LEU A 708 28.81 -22.05 -9.46
N CYS A 709 29.60 -21.15 -10.06
CA CYS A 709 30.76 -20.54 -9.43
C CYS A 709 30.39 -19.42 -8.45
N SER A 710 29.13 -19.01 -8.37
CA SER A 710 28.68 -18.00 -7.39
C SER A 710 28.82 -18.54 -5.97
N GLY A 711 29.27 -17.67 -5.07
CA GLY A 711 29.30 -17.93 -3.64
C GLY A 711 27.88 -18.15 -3.11
N ARG A 712 27.80 -18.81 -1.98
CA ARG A 712 26.60 -18.84 -1.15
C ARG A 712 26.98 -18.20 0.16
N ASP A 713 26.04 -17.45 0.72
CA ASP A 713 26.19 -17.06 2.10
C ASP A 713 26.17 -18.34 2.98
N GLU A 714 27.16 -18.49 3.85
CA GLU A 714 27.26 -19.65 4.76
C GLU A 714 26.11 -19.65 5.78
N GLN A 715 25.66 -18.45 6.13
CA GLN A 715 24.63 -18.21 7.10
C GLN A 715 23.23 -18.33 6.48
N GLU A 716 23.10 -17.97 5.21
CA GLU A 716 21.88 -18.03 4.39
C GLU A 716 22.15 -18.72 3.06
N ARG A 717 22.12 -20.06 3.06
CA ARG A 717 22.48 -20.90 1.89
C ARG A 717 21.66 -20.68 0.62
N ASP A 718 20.58 -19.91 0.72
CA ASP A 718 19.71 -19.51 -0.38
C ASP A 718 20.16 -18.20 -1.06
N LEU A 719 20.91 -17.35 -0.35
CA LEU A 719 21.52 -16.16 -0.94
C LEU A 719 22.68 -16.54 -1.86
N ARG A 720 22.72 -15.88 -3.01
CA ARG A 720 23.81 -16.00 -3.98
C ARG A 720 24.61 -14.72 -3.97
N ILE A 721 25.93 -14.90 -3.96
CA ILE A 721 26.87 -13.79 -3.88
C ILE A 721 27.84 -13.91 -5.05
N LEU A 722 28.05 -12.78 -5.73
CA LEU A 722 29.12 -12.60 -6.69
C LEU A 722 30.13 -11.60 -6.13
N ARG A 723 31.39 -12.00 -5.96
CA ARG A 723 32.49 -11.15 -5.47
C ARG A 723 33.58 -11.05 -6.51
N LEU A 724 33.61 -9.97 -7.26
CA LEU A 724 34.58 -9.74 -8.33
C LEU A 724 35.83 -9.04 -7.75
N ASP A 725 37.00 -9.63 -7.95
CA ASP A 725 38.26 -9.01 -7.58
C ASP A 725 38.55 -7.81 -8.49
N LEU A 726 38.78 -6.65 -7.88
CA LEU A 726 39.20 -5.44 -8.57
C LEU A 726 40.72 -5.18 -8.43
N GLY A 727 41.46 -6.06 -7.74
CA GLY A 727 42.89 -5.88 -7.51
C GLY A 727 43.75 -6.05 -8.77
N SER A 728 44.86 -5.33 -8.82
CA SER A 728 45.80 -5.34 -9.95
C SER A 728 46.76 -6.54 -9.99
N ASP A 729 47.03 -7.14 -8.83
CA ASP A 729 47.83 -8.36 -8.70
C ASP A 729 46.93 -9.59 -8.62
N SER A 730 47.33 -10.74 -9.19
CA SER A 730 46.53 -11.97 -9.09
C SER A 730 46.38 -12.41 -7.62
N PRO A 731 45.15 -12.74 -7.17
CA PRO A 731 44.92 -13.25 -5.82
C PRO A 731 45.57 -14.61 -5.61
N ASP A 732 45.83 -14.97 -4.35
CA ASP A 732 46.33 -16.31 -4.02
C ASP A 732 45.33 -17.37 -4.50
N SER A 733 45.84 -18.44 -5.08
CA SER A 733 45.07 -19.61 -5.52
C SER A 733 44.19 -20.23 -4.42
N SER A 734 44.49 -20.01 -3.14
CA SER A 734 43.63 -20.44 -2.02
C SER A 734 42.41 -19.53 -1.77
N MET A 735 42.40 -18.33 -2.33
CA MET A 735 41.36 -17.30 -2.15
C MET A 735 40.57 -17.02 -3.44
N ALA A 736 40.93 -17.67 -4.55
CA ALA A 736 40.50 -17.27 -5.88
C ALA A 736 39.89 -18.41 -6.68
N PHE A 737 38.75 -18.14 -7.31
CA PHE A 737 38.15 -19.00 -8.33
C PHE A 737 38.02 -18.24 -9.64
N VAL A 738 38.38 -18.87 -10.74
CA VAL A 738 38.14 -18.31 -12.07
C VAL A 738 36.77 -18.74 -12.53
N CYS A 739 35.87 -17.78 -12.75
CA CYS A 739 34.58 -18.06 -13.37
C CYS A 739 34.59 -17.62 -14.85
N PRO A 740 34.36 -18.55 -15.80
CA PRO A 740 34.38 -18.20 -17.23
C PRO A 740 33.32 -17.15 -17.57
N LEU A 741 33.67 -16.16 -18.40
CA LEU A 741 32.75 -15.12 -18.89
C LEU A 741 31.50 -15.72 -19.56
N GLU A 742 31.62 -16.85 -20.25
CA GLU A 742 30.48 -17.51 -20.90
C GLU A 742 29.44 -18.05 -19.89
N ALA A 743 29.85 -18.33 -18.65
CA ALA A 743 28.94 -18.71 -17.58
C ALA A 743 28.11 -17.51 -17.10
N PHE A 744 28.62 -16.28 -17.23
CA PHE A 744 27.92 -15.06 -16.91
C PHE A 744 26.95 -14.65 -18.01
N ASP A 745 27.37 -14.68 -19.28
CA ASP A 745 26.51 -14.33 -20.41
C ASP A 745 25.22 -15.17 -20.45
N ALA A 746 25.33 -16.47 -20.15
CA ALA A 746 24.19 -17.37 -20.06
C ALA A 746 23.32 -17.16 -18.80
N ALA A 747 23.92 -16.66 -17.72
CA ALA A 747 23.27 -16.42 -16.43
C ALA A 747 22.44 -15.13 -16.39
N THR A 748 22.92 -14.10 -17.09
CA THR A 748 22.33 -12.76 -17.10
C THR A 748 21.41 -12.54 -18.31
N GLY A 749 21.61 -13.27 -19.40
CA GLY A 749 20.93 -13.00 -20.67
C GLY A 749 21.55 -11.83 -21.46
N GLY A 750 22.80 -11.47 -21.13
CA GLY A 750 23.55 -10.37 -21.77
C GLY A 750 24.76 -9.90 -20.95
N ASN A 751 25.66 -9.13 -21.58
CA ASN A 751 27.00 -8.82 -21.07
C ASN A 751 27.04 -7.68 -20.00
N TRP A 752 26.05 -7.60 -19.09
CA TRP A 752 25.89 -6.41 -18.24
C TRP A 752 26.94 -6.29 -17.13
N ILE A 753 27.50 -7.39 -16.61
CA ILE A 753 28.54 -7.35 -15.57
C ILE A 753 29.85 -6.74 -16.13
N PRO A 754 30.40 -7.25 -17.25
CA PRO A 754 31.57 -6.62 -17.88
C PRO A 754 31.32 -5.18 -18.30
N GLU A 755 30.10 -4.86 -18.76
CA GLU A 755 29.76 -3.49 -19.10
C GLU A 755 29.69 -2.57 -17.87
N LEU A 756 29.03 -3.02 -16.80
CA LEU A 756 28.93 -2.27 -15.56
C LEU A 756 30.34 -1.98 -15.02
N LEU A 757 31.24 -2.97 -15.04
CA LEU A 757 32.65 -2.78 -14.68
C LEU A 757 33.34 -1.74 -15.57
N ALA A 758 33.12 -1.78 -16.89
CA ALA A 758 33.69 -0.80 -17.81
C ALA A 758 33.20 0.63 -17.57
N ARG A 759 31.98 0.80 -17.03
CA ARG A 759 31.35 2.10 -16.75
C ARG A 759 31.42 2.52 -15.29
N LEU A 760 31.84 1.63 -14.40
CA LEU A 760 31.92 1.88 -12.96
C LEU A 760 32.73 3.13 -12.61
N PRO A 761 33.86 3.47 -13.28
CA PRO A 761 34.57 4.72 -13.04
C PRO A 761 33.71 5.98 -13.29
N ALA A 762 32.95 5.99 -14.40
CA ALA A 762 32.08 7.11 -14.75
C ALA A 762 30.83 7.17 -13.86
N ALA A 763 30.35 6.00 -13.41
CA ALA A 763 29.29 5.90 -12.41
C ALA A 763 29.71 6.49 -11.06
N LEU A 764 30.96 6.23 -10.66
CA LEU A 764 31.58 6.81 -9.47
C LEU A 764 31.69 8.34 -9.58
N ASP A 765 32.20 8.86 -10.70
CA ASP A 765 32.27 10.30 -10.96
C ASP A 765 30.89 10.97 -10.89
N HIS A 766 29.85 10.30 -11.40
CA HIS A 766 28.48 10.80 -11.33
C HIS A 766 27.93 10.78 -9.90
N ALA A 767 28.20 9.71 -9.14
CA ALA A 767 27.79 9.61 -7.74
C ALA A 767 28.42 10.74 -6.89
N LEU A 768 29.68 11.12 -7.15
CA LEU A 768 30.32 12.28 -6.52
C LEU A 768 29.67 13.62 -6.88
N ALA A 769 29.29 13.81 -8.15
CA ALA A 769 28.67 15.06 -8.57
C ALA A 769 27.30 15.30 -7.89
N VAL A 770 26.70 14.23 -7.35
CA VAL A 770 25.41 14.26 -6.65
C VAL A 770 25.59 14.26 -5.12
N ALA A 771 26.71 13.76 -4.59
CA ALA A 771 27.02 13.76 -3.16
C ALA A 771 27.57 15.13 -2.71
N SER A 772 26.98 15.73 -1.68
CA SER A 772 27.30 17.09 -1.21
C SER A 772 28.40 17.18 -0.15
N ASP A 773 29.09 16.09 0.18
CA ASP A 773 30.06 16.05 1.29
C ASP A 773 31.52 15.88 0.84
N ASP A 774 32.40 16.73 1.40
CA ASP A 774 33.86 16.70 1.17
C ASP A 774 34.51 15.38 1.65
N ASP A 775 33.87 14.66 2.58
CA ASP A 775 34.35 13.40 3.16
C ASP A 775 34.31 12.20 2.17
N PHE A 776 33.60 12.33 1.05
CA PHE A 776 33.53 11.28 0.01
C PHE A 776 34.77 11.21 -0.89
N ALA A 777 35.57 12.29 -0.95
CA ALA A 777 36.62 12.43 -1.97
C ALA A 777 37.76 11.40 -1.84
N GLU A 778 38.17 11.05 -0.62
CA GLU A 778 39.28 10.12 -0.39
C GLU A 778 38.91 8.65 -0.68
N ILE A 779 37.74 8.19 -0.20
CA ILE A 779 37.21 6.85 -0.47
C ILE A 779 36.91 6.68 -1.96
N HIS A 780 36.37 7.72 -2.59
CA HIS A 780 36.14 7.70 -4.02
C HIS A 780 37.45 7.59 -4.83
N ALA A 781 38.45 8.42 -4.51
CA ALA A 781 39.75 8.37 -5.19
C ALA A 781 40.42 6.98 -5.04
N PHE A 782 40.23 6.33 -3.89
CA PHE A 782 40.66 4.95 -3.67
C PHE A 782 39.96 4.00 -4.64
N TRP A 783 38.62 4.01 -4.68
CA TRP A 783 37.84 3.10 -5.54
C TRP A 783 38.06 3.36 -7.03
N GLN A 784 38.19 4.62 -7.45
CA GLN A 784 38.56 4.95 -8.82
C GLN A 784 39.89 4.33 -9.23
N LYS A 785 40.89 4.41 -8.35
CA LYS A 785 42.19 3.82 -8.60
C LYS A 785 42.12 2.30 -8.64
N ALA A 786 41.43 1.68 -7.67
CA ALA A 786 41.25 0.23 -7.64
C ALA A 786 40.58 -0.30 -8.92
N ILE A 787 39.52 0.37 -9.39
CA ILE A 787 38.81 -0.02 -10.62
C ILE A 787 39.66 0.24 -11.87
N ALA A 788 40.37 1.38 -11.94
CA ALA A 788 41.23 1.71 -13.09
C ALA A 788 42.40 0.72 -13.23
N ASP A 789 42.91 0.20 -12.10
CA ASP A 789 43.97 -0.79 -12.06
C ASP A 789 43.44 -2.25 -12.23
N SER A 790 42.12 -2.45 -12.34
CA SER A 790 41.49 -3.78 -12.41
C SER A 790 41.67 -4.46 -13.78
N PRO A 791 42.10 -5.74 -13.81
CA PRO A 791 42.21 -6.52 -15.05
C PRO A 791 40.86 -6.96 -15.63
N ALA A 792 39.74 -6.70 -14.93
CA ALA A 792 38.38 -7.13 -15.28
C ALA A 792 37.71 -6.29 -16.39
N THR A 793 38.44 -5.32 -16.97
CA THR A 793 37.96 -4.46 -18.07
C THR A 793 38.20 -5.11 -19.44
N GLY A 794 37.47 -6.17 -19.79
CA GLY A 794 37.52 -6.80 -21.13
C GLY A 794 37.16 -8.29 -21.16
N ASP A 795 37.57 -9.02 -22.21
CA ASP A 795 37.36 -10.48 -22.40
C ASP A 795 38.18 -11.36 -21.40
N THR A 796 38.65 -10.79 -20.31
CA THR A 796 39.46 -11.48 -19.30
C THR A 796 38.54 -12.24 -18.33
N PRO A 797 38.81 -13.52 -18.01
CA PRO A 797 37.99 -14.27 -17.06
C PRO A 797 37.88 -13.53 -15.71
N LEU A 798 36.64 -13.41 -15.21
CA LEU A 798 36.39 -12.78 -13.92
C LEU A 798 36.96 -13.66 -12.79
N VAL A 799 37.75 -13.05 -11.92
CA VAL A 799 38.31 -13.71 -10.75
C VAL A 799 37.42 -13.43 -9.55
N LEU A 800 36.90 -14.49 -8.93
CA LEU A 800 36.07 -14.42 -7.75
C LEU A 800 36.90 -14.59 -6.50
N VAL A 801 36.65 -13.76 -5.49
CA VAL A 801 37.30 -13.84 -4.17
C VAL A 801 36.42 -14.63 -3.20
N LYS A 802 37.04 -15.56 -2.46
CA LYS A 802 36.40 -16.37 -1.42
C LYS A 802 36.56 -15.71 -0.06
N GLU A 803 35.51 -15.69 0.76
CA GLU A 803 35.67 -15.50 2.20
C GLU A 803 36.11 -16.81 2.88
N PRO A 804 36.77 -16.76 4.06
CA PRO A 804 37.19 -17.97 4.78
C PRO A 804 36.09 -19.04 4.91
N ASP A 805 34.85 -18.55 5.00
CA ASP A 805 33.62 -19.24 5.32
C ASP A 805 32.70 -19.41 4.06
N ASP A 806 33.26 -19.67 2.86
CA ASP A 806 32.45 -20.11 1.70
C ASP A 806 32.63 -21.62 1.40
N ASP A 807 31.68 -22.47 1.77
CA ASP A 807 31.66 -23.88 1.35
C ASP A 807 31.15 -24.05 -0.10
N ALA A 808 32.01 -23.80 -1.08
CA ALA A 808 31.75 -24.16 -2.48
C ALA A 808 31.92 -25.67 -2.72
N GLU A 809 31.02 -26.51 -2.18
CA GLU A 809 31.02 -27.94 -2.50
C GLU A 809 30.43 -28.22 -3.90
N GLY A 810 31.30 -28.70 -4.80
CA GLY A 810 31.02 -29.84 -5.68
C GLY A 810 30.10 -29.62 -6.90
N PHE A 811 30.70 -29.66 -8.09
CA PHE A 811 30.05 -29.71 -9.40
C PHE A 811 28.95 -30.78 -9.52
N TYR A 812 27.74 -30.39 -9.94
CA TYR A 812 26.80 -31.25 -10.65
C TYR A 812 26.40 -30.59 -11.98
N THR A 813 26.84 -31.18 -13.09
CA THR A 813 26.37 -30.85 -14.44
C THR A 813 24.98 -31.49 -14.60
N ILE A 814 23.93 -30.68 -14.49
CA ILE A 814 22.59 -31.05 -14.93
C ILE A 814 22.32 -30.22 -16.19
N GLU A 815 22.18 -30.90 -17.33
CA GLU A 815 21.66 -30.26 -18.54
C GLU A 815 20.28 -29.65 -18.21
N PRO A 816 20.07 -28.35 -18.46
CA PRO A 816 18.79 -27.73 -18.18
C PRO A 816 17.69 -28.42 -18.99
N PRO A 817 16.53 -28.75 -18.38
CA PRO A 817 15.36 -29.03 -19.19
C PRO A 817 15.04 -27.79 -20.03
N PRO A 818 14.49 -27.95 -21.25
CA PRO A 818 14.10 -26.81 -22.06
C PRO A 818 12.97 -26.06 -21.34
N ILE A 819 13.28 -24.86 -20.84
CA ILE A 819 12.27 -23.91 -20.38
C ILE A 819 11.92 -23.04 -21.59
N THR A 820 10.76 -23.30 -22.17
CA THR A 820 10.09 -22.38 -23.08
C THR A 820 9.30 -21.39 -22.25
N TYR A 821 9.72 -20.13 -22.25
CA TYR A 821 8.85 -19.03 -21.84
C TYR A 821 7.88 -18.74 -22.98
N PRO A 822 6.56 -18.59 -22.73
CA PRO A 822 5.67 -18.02 -23.72
C PRO A 822 6.08 -16.56 -23.93
N THR A 823 6.59 -16.24 -25.12
CA THR A 823 6.67 -14.87 -25.62
C THR A 823 5.26 -14.25 -25.54
N PRO A 824 5.10 -12.99 -25.12
CA PRO A 824 3.80 -12.32 -25.17
C PRO A 824 3.41 -12.04 -26.62
N SER A 825 2.90 -13.07 -27.28
CA SER A 825 2.16 -12.98 -28.55
C SER A 825 0.65 -12.87 -28.30
N ALA A 826 0.22 -12.87 -27.03
CA ALA A 826 -1.20 -12.75 -26.67
C ALA A 826 -1.71 -11.30 -26.58
N LEU A 827 -0.84 -10.29 -26.60
CA LEU A 827 -1.29 -8.88 -26.56
C LEU A 827 -1.46 -8.27 -27.96
N SER A 828 -0.66 -8.69 -28.96
CA SER A 828 -0.85 -8.21 -30.34
C SER A 828 -1.97 -8.94 -31.09
N THR A 829 -2.30 -10.18 -30.72
CA THR A 829 -3.40 -10.91 -31.39
C THR A 829 -4.78 -10.52 -30.84
N ARG A 830 -4.89 -10.09 -29.57
CA ARG A 830 -6.18 -9.65 -29.00
C ARG A 830 -6.57 -8.20 -29.32
N LEU A 831 -5.61 -7.34 -29.67
CA LEU A 831 -5.90 -5.98 -30.10
C LEU A 831 -6.32 -5.88 -31.57
N ASP A 832 -5.92 -6.84 -32.41
CA ASP A 832 -6.43 -6.97 -33.79
C ASP A 832 -7.80 -7.69 -33.86
N GLU A 833 -8.21 -8.41 -32.79
CA GLU A 833 -9.53 -9.06 -32.68
C GLU A 833 -10.63 -8.15 -32.09
N LEU A 834 -10.27 -6.96 -31.59
CA LEU A 834 -11.20 -6.05 -30.91
C LEU A 834 -11.71 -4.89 -31.77
N ASP A 835 -11.38 -4.83 -33.07
CA ASP A 835 -11.75 -3.69 -33.93
C ASP A 835 -12.91 -3.93 -34.90
N SER A 836 -13.82 -4.88 -34.65
CA SER A 836 -15.02 -5.02 -35.51
C SER A 836 -16.21 -5.83 -34.94
N GLY A 837 -16.53 -5.70 -33.64
CA GLY A 837 -17.71 -6.43 -33.12
C GLY A 837 -18.41 -5.91 -31.86
N PHE A 838 -17.88 -4.90 -31.17
CA PHE A 838 -18.38 -4.52 -29.85
C PHE A 838 -19.72 -3.74 -29.85
N LEU A 839 -20.26 -3.39 -31.02
CA LEU A 839 -21.57 -2.73 -31.15
C LEU A 839 -22.74 -3.66 -31.56
N GLU A 840 -22.50 -4.97 -31.74
CA GLU A 840 -23.56 -5.93 -32.14
C GLU A 840 -24.04 -6.87 -31.01
N LEU A 841 -23.54 -6.74 -29.78
CA LEU A 841 -23.90 -7.61 -28.65
C LEU A 841 -25.02 -7.06 -27.74
N LEU A 842 -25.74 -6.02 -28.19
CA LEU A 842 -26.84 -5.39 -27.45
C LEU A 842 -28.25 -5.94 -27.75
N ALA A 843 -28.42 -7.22 -28.13
CA ALA A 843 -29.65 -7.99 -27.91
C ALA A 843 -29.61 -9.40 -28.55
N PRO A 844 -29.90 -10.47 -27.80
CA PRO A 844 -30.46 -11.69 -28.38
C PRO A 844 -31.90 -11.92 -27.89
N GLY A 845 -32.88 -11.95 -28.82
CA GLY A 845 -34.12 -12.69 -28.56
C GLY A 845 -35.48 -12.18 -29.09
N VAL A 846 -35.57 -11.25 -30.04
CA VAL A 846 -36.86 -10.99 -30.74
C VAL A 846 -36.72 -11.30 -32.22
N GLU A 847 -37.17 -12.50 -32.62
CA GLU A 847 -37.38 -12.87 -34.02
C GLU A 847 -38.61 -12.11 -34.56
N LEU A 848 -38.40 -11.21 -35.52
CA LEU A 848 -39.45 -10.72 -36.40
C LEU A 848 -39.05 -11.04 -37.84
N SER A 849 -39.81 -11.95 -38.45
CA SER A 849 -39.66 -12.37 -39.84
C SER A 849 -40.02 -11.22 -40.79
N SER A 850 -39.10 -10.90 -41.69
CA SER A 850 -39.27 -9.92 -42.77
C SER A 850 -39.87 -10.56 -44.02
N GLU A 851 -41.17 -10.85 -43.98
CA GLU A 851 -42.02 -10.92 -45.17
C GLU A 851 -43.37 -10.29 -44.81
N ASP A 852 -43.45 -8.96 -44.91
CA ASP A 852 -44.65 -8.20 -45.28
C ASP A 852 -44.34 -6.69 -45.21
N ILE A 853 -43.46 -6.22 -46.11
CA ILE A 853 -43.42 -4.80 -46.48
C ILE A 853 -43.29 -4.70 -48.00
N LEU A 854 -44.44 -4.62 -48.69
CA LEU A 854 -44.54 -3.93 -49.97
C LEU A 854 -45.93 -3.29 -50.13
N SER A 855 -45.91 -1.99 -50.45
CA SER A 855 -46.96 -1.16 -51.08
C SER A 855 -48.16 -0.79 -50.18
N GLU A 856 -48.74 0.42 -50.16
CA GLU A 856 -48.78 1.58 -51.06
C GLU A 856 -48.91 2.90 -50.25
N SER A 857 -48.61 4.00 -50.91
CA SER A 857 -48.72 5.42 -50.49
C SER A 857 -50.14 6.01 -50.77
N PRO A 858 -50.37 7.36 -50.81
CA PRO A 858 -50.82 8.25 -49.73
C PRO A 858 -52.12 9.03 -50.04
N SER A 859 -52.67 9.78 -49.05
CA SER A 859 -53.53 11.00 -49.10
C SER A 859 -54.52 10.95 -47.90
N GLU A 860 -55.16 11.98 -47.32
CA GLU A 860 -55.37 13.41 -47.57
C GLU A 860 -56.07 13.96 -46.29
N ASN A 861 -55.78 15.19 -45.87
CA ASN A 861 -56.67 16.03 -45.03
C ASN A 861 -57.70 16.72 -45.96
N PRO A 862 -58.87 17.30 -45.57
CA PRO A 862 -58.99 18.31 -44.48
C PRO A 862 -60.41 18.57 -43.84
N SER A 863 -60.45 19.58 -42.93
CA SER A 863 -61.57 20.47 -42.51
C SER A 863 -62.49 19.97 -41.37
N GLU A 864 -62.95 20.75 -40.38
CA GLU A 864 -63.32 22.18 -40.34
C GLU A 864 -63.48 22.71 -38.87
N ARG A 865 -63.28 24.03 -38.68
CA ARG A 865 -63.85 25.00 -37.69
C ARG A 865 -63.21 25.34 -36.32
N GLN A 866 -62.90 26.65 -36.23
CA GLN A 866 -62.77 27.57 -35.09
C GLN A 866 -64.13 27.68 -34.30
N SER A 867 -64.29 28.15 -33.06
CA SER A 867 -63.75 29.32 -32.34
C SER A 867 -64.23 29.35 -30.86
N GLU A 868 -63.61 30.24 -30.05
CA GLU A 868 -64.01 30.82 -28.73
C GLU A 868 -63.31 30.25 -27.46
N GLY A 869 -62.54 31.11 -26.76
CA GLY A 869 -61.98 30.89 -25.40
C GLY A 869 -62.76 31.66 -24.32
N PRO A 870 -62.17 32.14 -23.20
CA PRO A 870 -61.13 31.57 -22.33
C PRO A 870 -61.55 31.56 -20.82
N SER A 871 -60.96 30.72 -19.95
CA SER A 871 -60.68 31.08 -18.53
C SER A 871 -59.87 30.01 -17.76
N GLU A 872 -58.89 30.50 -17.00
CA GLU A 872 -58.26 30.01 -15.74
C GLU A 872 -58.63 28.62 -15.18
N ASN A 873 -57.64 27.73 -15.03
CA ASN A 873 -57.15 27.21 -13.74
C ASN A 873 -56.21 26.00 -13.91
N SER A 874 -55.13 26.00 -13.13
CA SER A 874 -54.09 24.97 -13.04
C SER A 874 -54.62 23.56 -12.76
N PRO A 875 -54.10 22.49 -13.39
CA PRO A 875 -54.45 21.12 -13.05
C PRO A 875 -53.50 20.49 -12.03
N GLN A 876 -54.11 19.68 -11.18
CA GLN A 876 -53.61 18.86 -10.10
C GLN A 876 -52.60 17.80 -10.56
N SER A 877 -51.60 17.53 -9.72
CA SER A 877 -50.70 16.37 -9.79
C SER A 877 -51.45 15.07 -9.42
N PRO A 878 -51.15 13.91 -10.04
CA PRO A 878 -51.80 12.65 -9.72
C PRO A 878 -51.28 12.08 -8.39
N THR A 879 -52.20 11.59 -7.56
CA THR A 879 -51.92 10.91 -6.29
C THR A 879 -51.43 9.47 -6.55
N PRO A 880 -50.37 8.98 -5.88
CA PRO A 880 -49.91 7.61 -6.03
C PRO A 880 -50.90 6.62 -5.41
N THR A 881 -51.03 5.45 -6.05
CA THR A 881 -51.92 4.36 -5.64
C THR A 881 -51.54 3.78 -4.27
N SER A 882 -52.55 3.52 -3.43
CA SER A 882 -52.45 2.96 -2.06
C SER A 882 -51.66 1.64 -1.87
N LYS A 883 -51.21 1.01 -2.95
CA LYS A 883 -50.43 -0.23 -2.93
C LYS A 883 -48.94 0.06 -2.73
N THR A 884 -48.42 1.09 -3.42
CA THR A 884 -47.02 1.53 -3.34
C THR A 884 -46.69 2.09 -1.97
N GLN A 885 -47.64 2.81 -1.35
CA GLN A 885 -47.45 3.37 -0.01
C GLN A 885 -47.43 2.31 1.09
N ARG A 886 -48.18 1.20 0.92
CA ARG A 886 -48.13 0.04 1.84
C ARG A 886 -46.86 -0.79 1.67
N GLU A 887 -46.31 -0.87 0.47
CA GLU A 887 -44.99 -1.47 0.24
C GLU A 887 -43.89 -0.60 0.84
N LEU A 888 -43.97 0.72 0.68
CA LEU A 888 -43.05 1.66 1.31
C LEU A 888 -43.11 1.53 2.84
N GLU A 889 -44.30 1.57 3.45
CA GLU A 889 -44.45 1.39 4.92
C GLU A 889 -43.92 0.04 5.41
N ARG A 890 -44.05 -1.03 4.61
CA ARG A 890 -43.53 -2.36 4.94
C ARG A 890 -42.00 -2.42 4.83
N LEU A 891 -41.42 -1.79 3.81
CA LEU A 891 -39.97 -1.66 3.62
C LEU A 891 -39.35 -0.76 4.70
N THR A 892 -40.01 0.35 5.04
CA THR A 892 -39.59 1.22 6.14
C THR A 892 -39.67 0.49 7.48
N ALA A 893 -40.71 -0.33 7.72
CA ALA A 893 -40.80 -1.17 8.92
C ALA A 893 -39.72 -2.26 8.96
N GLN A 894 -39.34 -2.85 7.83
CA GLN A 894 -38.21 -3.78 7.73
C GLN A 894 -36.87 -3.10 7.95
N ALA A 895 -36.70 -1.86 7.47
CA ALA A 895 -35.53 -1.03 7.72
C ALA A 895 -35.41 -0.62 9.19
N TRP A 896 -36.54 -0.28 9.84
CA TRP A 896 -36.58 -0.02 11.28
C TRP A 896 -36.22 -1.25 12.13
N PHE A 897 -36.57 -2.46 11.67
CA PHE A 897 -36.19 -3.72 12.32
C PHE A 897 -34.74 -4.14 12.06
N GLN A 898 -34.04 -3.47 11.14
CA GLN A 898 -32.59 -3.65 10.89
C GLN A 898 -31.74 -2.58 11.61
N LEU A 899 -32.39 -1.52 12.10
CA LEU A 899 -31.79 -0.38 12.81
C LEU A 899 -31.77 -0.56 14.34
N LEU A 900 -32.69 -1.36 14.88
CA LEU A 900 -32.62 -1.97 16.21
C LEU A 900 -31.93 -3.32 16.08
#